data_AF-A0A832PVD1-F1
#
_entry.id   AF-A0A832PVD1-F1
#
_cell.length_a   1.000
_cell.length_b   1.000
_cell.length_c   1.000
_cell.angle_alpha   90.00
_cell.angle_beta   90.00
_cell.angle_gamma   90.00
#
_symmetry.space_group_name_H-M   'P 1'
#
loop_
_entity.id
_entity.type
_entity.pdbx_description
1 polymer ?
#
loop_
_entity_poly.entity_id
_entity_poly.type
_entity_poly.pdbx_seq_one_letter_code
_entity_poly.pdbx_strand_id
1 'polypeptide(L)'
;MAQTITTASHGVPSEEGLVRIGEGCSLNCTFCPHSRGRSGTGFADITEEQLPVARRITILAGDVLTLNLGPKIRHMRNAGASSVYVYAHPGLQNVEDTLDHLVKHGMTGLHLMLPAASREMMARMTGGLGFLGRTAALIKAANKRDLKIALEVPVVEASVGELEDTVGRALNIIKLPERIILRYLSEFDPAQGALPWDISSSVNQVQAVMEIAKERMVPVTFSDAPPPCVLNMTNALPGLYPNLGRAGSERPFVACQSCAVASVCMVSPRFAKLNEPEPIIATDLRQSEGQSSVALFLRQVKLTELKEQFKAQRPICRFPWEALEAHDIRGVVTPCAGGWPLPEITQGCESWHNMGLLEAWNSPGMQAIRRSIAMRRPQESCKADCPAFHGGPQSNIPAYKVPATKVMFDNIVLNIEEMLAGVEELRSKPQTISFSPTLRCPNECRMCDIHKVRKFMGDGPEFADMPDRLYDELLELLPTTRMLAVTGGEPLMSRRMRELLHEFDATKFPDGAATLTTNGLLLGRPVLRDLAKTPIQLFYVSLNAVDDEMYELVSGGTKRGFTKVVANVKRLLEAAVLMPSRPSVILSFVVQRSNWMQLPAFLDLANSLGTGVRLLPIERDRLGESIFTEEALLRQVLTMIQVEVLPRLPKMPWGYRNETQKLLSVIEGRLERQIWTPL
;
A
#
# COMPACT_ATOMS: atom_id res chain seq x y z
N MET A 1 -8.95 -3.40 -0.03
CA MET A 1 -8.22 -3.61 1.25
C MET A 1 -6.72 -3.38 1.07
N ALA A 2 -6.25 -2.17 1.36
CA ALA A 2 -4.84 -1.86 1.60
C ALA A 2 -4.76 -0.52 2.37
N GLN A 3 -5.45 -0.47 3.50
CA GLN A 3 -5.02 0.38 4.60
C GLN A 3 -4.26 -0.56 5.53
N THR A 4 -3.11 -0.10 6.00
CA THR A 4 -2.36 -0.74 7.08
C THR A 4 -3.24 -0.72 8.32
N ILE A 5 -4.18 -1.66 8.42
CA ILE A 5 -4.68 -2.11 9.70
C ILE A 5 -3.46 -2.79 10.30
N THR A 6 -2.90 -2.19 11.33
CA THR A 6 -2.13 -2.91 12.35
C THR A 6 -3.06 -3.99 12.90
N THR A 7 -3.20 -5.11 12.18
CA THR A 7 -3.91 -6.28 12.67
C THR A 7 -3.09 -6.81 13.81
N ALA A 8 -3.71 -6.80 14.98
CA ALA A 8 -3.16 -7.22 16.25
C ALA A 8 -2.28 -8.47 16.10
N SER A 9 -1.01 -8.34 16.44
CA SER A 9 -0.24 -9.46 16.94
C SER A 9 -0.95 -9.97 18.20
N HIS A 10 -1.55 -11.16 18.13
CA HIS A 10 -1.87 -12.01 19.29
C HIS A 10 -2.81 -11.43 20.36
N GLY A 11 -4.09 -11.11 20.09
CA GLY A 11 -5.07 -10.86 21.18
C GLY A 11 -4.70 -9.74 22.17
N VAL A 12 -3.64 -8.98 21.88
CA VAL A 12 -3.22 -7.78 22.60
C VAL A 12 -3.79 -6.61 21.80
N PRO A 13 -4.67 -5.79 22.39
CA PRO A 13 -5.17 -4.60 21.73
C PRO A 13 -4.00 -3.73 21.27
N SER A 14 -4.07 -3.22 20.05
CA SER A 14 -3.14 -2.18 19.59
C SER A 14 -3.23 -0.94 20.51
N GLU A 15 -2.18 -0.12 20.61
CA GLU A 15 -2.24 1.06 21.50
C GLU A 15 -3.28 2.08 21.03
N GLU A 16 -3.33 2.37 19.72
CA GLU A 16 -4.30 3.27 19.11
C GLU A 16 -5.09 2.61 17.98
N GLY A 17 -6.41 2.82 17.98
CA GLY A 17 -7.34 2.43 16.94
C GLY A 17 -8.13 3.64 16.44
N LEU A 18 -8.53 3.60 15.17
CA LEU A 18 -9.20 4.71 14.50
C LEU A 18 -10.45 4.21 13.78
N VAL A 19 -11.58 4.89 13.98
CA VAL A 19 -12.82 4.67 13.22
C VAL A 19 -13.11 5.96 12.43
N ARG A 20 -13.18 5.86 11.10
CA ARG A 20 -13.45 7.03 10.23
C ARG A 20 -14.84 6.90 9.62
N ILE A 21 -15.72 7.85 9.93
CA ILE A 21 -17.08 7.91 9.39
C ILE A 21 -17.10 8.83 8.15
N GLY A 22 -17.81 8.42 7.10
CA GLY A 22 -17.74 9.12 5.83
C GLY A 22 -18.57 10.41 5.75
N GLU A 23 -19.73 10.42 6.40
CA GLU A 23 -20.84 11.31 6.02
C GLU A 23 -21.06 12.47 7.01
N GLY A 24 -21.64 13.57 6.50
CA GLY A 24 -22.45 14.52 7.30
C GLY A 24 -21.71 15.46 8.24
N CYS A 25 -20.67 16.18 7.79
CA CYS A 25 -20.10 17.29 8.58
C CYS A 25 -20.78 18.62 8.20
N SER A 26 -21.22 19.36 9.21
CA SER A 26 -21.90 20.66 9.04
C SER A 26 -20.97 21.86 8.83
N LEU A 27 -19.65 21.67 8.71
CA LEU A 27 -18.70 22.77 8.45
C LEU A 27 -18.19 22.76 7.02
N ASN A 28 -17.98 23.96 6.46
CA ASN A 28 -17.37 24.16 5.15
C ASN A 28 -15.95 24.75 5.28
N CYS A 29 -15.03 23.99 5.87
CA CYS A 29 -13.71 24.54 6.21
C CYS A 29 -12.77 24.69 5.00
N THR A 30 -11.98 25.78 4.98
CA THR A 30 -10.97 26.04 3.93
C THR A 30 -9.75 25.12 4.02
N PHE A 31 -9.46 24.56 5.18
CA PHE A 31 -8.31 23.67 5.43
C PHE A 31 -8.70 22.19 5.53
N CYS A 32 -9.99 21.89 5.39
CA CYS A 32 -10.50 20.53 5.46
C CYS A 32 -10.93 20.12 4.05
N PRO A 33 -10.22 19.20 3.37
CA PRO A 33 -10.62 18.70 2.04
C PRO A 33 -11.94 17.91 2.06
N HIS A 34 -12.58 17.84 3.23
CA HIS A 34 -13.70 17.00 3.60
C HIS A 34 -14.89 17.83 4.09
N SER A 35 -15.01 19.10 3.68
CA SER A 35 -16.12 20.02 3.95
C SER A 35 -17.51 19.52 3.48
N ARG A 36 -17.59 18.26 3.01
CA ARG A 36 -18.80 17.51 2.68
C ARG A 36 -18.81 16.06 3.24
N GLY A 37 -17.90 15.73 4.16
CA GLY A 37 -17.65 14.37 4.68
C GLY A 37 -16.19 13.92 4.52
N ARG A 38 -15.62 13.20 5.51
CA ARG A 38 -14.26 12.60 5.38
C ARG A 38 -14.34 11.33 4.53
N SER A 39 -13.23 10.83 3.99
CA SER A 39 -13.21 9.44 3.50
C SER A 39 -13.44 8.49 4.69
N GLY A 40 -14.52 7.72 4.67
CA GLY A 40 -14.89 6.81 5.74
C GLY A 40 -16.07 5.93 5.33
N THR A 41 -16.36 4.93 6.15
CA THR A 41 -17.50 4.05 5.96
C THR A 41 -18.78 4.81 6.33
N GLY A 42 -19.86 4.64 5.56
CA GLY A 42 -21.17 5.16 5.93
C GLY A 42 -21.53 4.66 7.33
N PHE A 43 -22.18 5.49 8.15
CA PHE A 43 -22.39 5.14 9.56
C PHE A 43 -23.14 3.80 9.72
N ALA A 44 -24.12 3.56 8.84
CA ALA A 44 -24.93 2.35 8.79
C ALA A 44 -24.12 1.10 8.40
N ASP A 45 -23.05 1.27 7.62
CA ASP A 45 -22.28 0.16 7.04
C ASP A 45 -21.14 -0.32 7.95
N ILE A 46 -20.88 0.37 9.07
CA ILE A 46 -19.86 -0.05 10.05
C ILE A 46 -20.40 -1.23 10.86
N THR A 47 -19.97 -2.45 10.56
CA THR A 47 -20.31 -3.63 11.37
C THR A 47 -19.41 -3.75 12.59
N GLU A 48 -19.83 -4.52 13.61
CA GLU A 48 -19.04 -4.72 14.84
C GLU A 48 -17.68 -5.37 14.54
N GLU A 49 -17.64 -6.28 13.57
CA GLU A 49 -16.43 -6.98 13.11
C GLU A 49 -15.39 -6.05 12.47
N GLN A 50 -15.81 -4.88 12.00
CA GLN A 50 -14.94 -3.87 11.40
C GLN A 50 -14.37 -2.89 12.42
N LEU A 51 -14.83 -2.93 13.68
CA LEU A 51 -14.33 -2.03 14.72
C LEU A 51 -12.93 -2.49 15.20
N PRO A 52 -11.98 -1.56 15.38
CA PRO A 52 -10.63 -1.91 15.80
C PRO A 52 -10.59 -2.36 17.26
N VAL A 53 -9.73 -3.34 17.56
CA VAL A 53 -9.41 -3.74 18.94
C VAL A 53 -8.15 -2.98 19.37
N ALA A 54 -8.34 -1.93 20.18
CA ALA A 54 -7.25 -1.07 20.66
C ALA A 54 -7.52 -0.54 22.08
N ARG A 55 -6.46 -0.20 22.82
CA ARG A 55 -6.57 0.43 24.15
C ARG A 55 -7.21 1.81 24.05
N ARG A 56 -6.79 2.62 23.08
CA ARG A 56 -7.38 3.93 22.80
C ARG A 56 -8.03 3.91 21.43
N ILE A 57 -9.31 4.23 21.34
CA ILE A 57 -10.01 4.33 20.06
C ILE A 57 -10.49 5.76 19.85
N THR A 58 -10.23 6.32 18.67
CA THR A 58 -10.75 7.63 18.26
C THR A 58 -11.73 7.47 17.11
N ILE A 59 -12.96 7.94 17.31
CA ILE A 59 -14.00 7.98 16.27
C ILE A 59 -13.97 9.37 15.64
N LEU A 60 -13.65 9.44 14.36
CA LEU A 60 -13.46 10.67 13.60
C LEU A 60 -14.53 10.90 12.54
N ALA A 61 -14.69 12.18 12.18
CA ALA A 61 -15.46 12.76 11.05
C ALA A 61 -16.94 13.07 11.33
N GLY A 62 -17.61 13.78 10.41
CA GLY A 62 -19.05 14.10 10.48
C GLY A 62 -19.49 14.92 11.69
N ASP A 63 -20.80 15.08 11.82
CA ASP A 63 -21.48 15.55 13.04
C ASP A 63 -21.70 14.35 13.99
N VAL A 64 -20.64 13.60 14.28
CA VAL A 64 -20.71 12.26 14.90
C VAL A 64 -21.09 12.24 16.37
N LEU A 65 -21.30 13.38 17.03
CA LEU A 65 -22.01 13.39 18.31
C LEU A 65 -23.50 13.07 18.05
N THR A 66 -23.81 11.78 17.95
CA THR A 66 -25.14 11.22 17.77
C THR A 66 -25.39 10.07 18.74
N LEU A 67 -26.65 9.91 19.16
CA LEU A 67 -27.07 8.82 20.05
C LEU A 67 -26.76 7.43 19.47
N ASN A 68 -26.77 7.29 18.15
CA ASN A 68 -26.55 6.01 17.47
C ASN A 68 -25.14 5.42 17.71
N LEU A 69 -24.17 6.20 18.20
CA LEU A 69 -22.85 5.71 18.56
C LEU A 69 -22.84 4.87 19.84
N GLY A 70 -23.81 5.02 20.73
CA GLY A 70 -23.81 4.38 22.05
C GLY A 70 -23.56 2.87 22.00
N PRO A 71 -24.28 2.08 21.17
CA PRO A 71 -24.02 0.65 21.03
C PRO A 71 -22.60 0.31 20.56
N LYS A 72 -22.06 1.03 19.57
CA LYS A 72 -20.70 0.80 19.04
C LYS A 72 -19.63 1.13 20.08
N ILE A 73 -19.80 2.22 20.84
CA ILE A 73 -18.90 2.58 21.95
C ILE A 73 -18.89 1.47 23.00
N ARG A 74 -20.08 0.99 23.41
CA ARG A 74 -20.18 -0.11 24.37
C ARG A 74 -19.47 -1.37 23.86
N HIS A 75 -19.64 -1.71 22.58
CA HIS A 75 -18.95 -2.84 21.97
C HIS A 75 -17.42 -2.68 22.08
N MET A 76 -16.87 -1.53 21.70
CA MET A 76 -15.43 -1.25 21.80
C MET A 76 -14.90 -1.32 23.24
N ARG A 77 -15.69 -0.85 24.21
CA ARG A 77 -15.36 -0.97 25.64
C ARG A 77 -15.34 -2.43 26.10
N ASN A 78 -16.32 -3.22 25.68
CA ASN A 78 -16.37 -4.65 25.98
C ASN A 78 -15.23 -5.43 25.33
N ALA A 79 -14.75 -4.97 24.16
CA ALA A 79 -13.59 -5.51 23.47
C ALA A 79 -12.23 -5.09 24.10
N GLY A 80 -12.24 -4.34 25.21
CA GLY A 80 -11.05 -4.02 26.00
C GLY A 80 -10.47 -2.61 25.79
N ALA A 81 -11.18 -1.71 25.11
CA ALA A 81 -10.74 -0.31 25.00
C ALA A 81 -10.77 0.39 26.36
N SER A 82 -9.63 0.94 26.80
CA SER A 82 -9.51 1.73 28.02
C SER A 82 -9.94 3.18 27.84
N SER A 83 -9.96 3.68 26.60
CA SER A 83 -10.47 5.01 26.25
C SER A 83 -11.11 5.03 24.86
N VAL A 84 -12.23 5.76 24.75
CA VAL A 84 -12.95 6.00 23.50
C VAL A 84 -13.20 7.50 23.39
N TYR A 85 -12.59 8.12 22.37
CA TYR A 85 -12.72 9.53 22.04
C TYR A 85 -13.65 9.72 20.85
N VAL A 86 -14.54 10.71 20.92
CA VAL A 86 -15.43 11.06 19.81
C VAL A 86 -15.07 12.44 19.29
N TYR A 87 -14.97 12.57 17.97
CA TYR A 87 -14.68 13.82 17.30
C TYR A 87 -15.78 14.86 17.53
N ALA A 88 -15.34 16.08 17.79
CA ALA A 88 -16.22 17.23 17.89
C ALA A 88 -15.57 18.46 17.22
N HIS A 89 -16.41 19.40 16.80
CA HIS A 89 -15.96 20.61 16.08
C HIS A 89 -16.85 21.82 16.42
N PRO A 90 -16.45 23.05 16.06
CA PRO A 90 -17.12 24.29 16.46
C PRO A 90 -18.52 24.53 15.87
N GLY A 91 -19.02 23.61 15.03
CA GLY A 91 -20.33 23.71 14.36
C GLY A 91 -21.46 23.02 15.14
N LEU A 92 -21.12 22.12 16.06
CA LEU A 92 -22.10 21.29 16.77
C LEU A 92 -22.98 22.12 17.71
N GLN A 93 -24.24 21.69 17.84
CA GLN A 93 -25.27 22.32 18.65
C GLN A 93 -25.95 21.30 19.55
N ASN A 94 -26.53 21.75 20.67
CA ASN A 94 -27.41 20.95 21.54
C ASN A 94 -26.82 19.58 21.94
N VAL A 95 -25.54 19.56 22.30
CA VAL A 95 -24.77 18.31 22.51
C VAL A 95 -24.93 17.68 23.88
N GLU A 96 -25.53 18.37 24.87
CA GLU A 96 -25.61 17.94 26.27
C GLU A 96 -26.20 16.53 26.44
N ASP A 97 -27.43 16.31 25.95
CA ASP A 97 -28.13 15.02 26.06
C ASP A 97 -27.37 13.90 25.34
N THR A 98 -26.72 14.23 24.22
CA THR A 98 -25.92 13.27 23.46
C THR A 98 -24.66 12.88 24.22
N LEU A 99 -23.97 13.84 24.86
CA LEU A 99 -22.82 13.54 25.69
C LEU A 99 -23.22 12.67 26.89
N ASP A 100 -24.35 12.95 27.55
CA ASP A 100 -24.87 12.10 28.63
C ASP A 100 -25.10 10.66 28.17
N HIS A 101 -25.74 10.50 27.01
CA HIS A 101 -25.95 9.20 26.41
C HIS A 101 -24.63 8.47 26.12
N LEU A 102 -23.69 9.13 25.44
CA LEU A 102 -22.43 8.48 25.05
C LEU A 102 -21.53 8.16 26.25
N VAL A 103 -21.52 9.00 27.28
CA VAL A 103 -20.83 8.72 28.56
C VAL A 103 -21.42 7.46 29.22
N LYS A 104 -22.75 7.32 29.27
CA LYS A 104 -23.41 6.11 29.79
C LYS A 104 -23.02 4.85 29.01
N HIS A 105 -22.67 5.01 27.75
CA HIS A 105 -22.21 3.92 26.88
C HIS A 105 -20.68 3.70 26.91
N GLY A 106 -19.93 4.48 27.67
CA GLY A 106 -18.51 4.29 27.94
C GLY A 106 -17.56 5.19 27.14
N MET A 107 -18.07 6.30 26.60
CA MET A 107 -17.22 7.37 26.06
C MET A 107 -16.37 7.99 27.17
N THR A 108 -15.10 8.27 26.89
CA THR A 108 -14.15 8.78 27.90
C THR A 108 -13.59 10.16 27.59
N GLY A 109 -13.73 10.64 26.35
CA GLY A 109 -13.22 11.96 25.99
C GLY A 109 -13.71 12.47 24.65
N LEU A 110 -13.35 13.73 24.37
CA LEU A 110 -13.57 14.40 23.09
C LEU A 110 -12.25 14.56 22.36
N HIS A 111 -12.28 14.31 21.06
CA HIS A 111 -11.25 14.75 20.12
C HIS A 111 -11.75 16.05 19.48
N LEU A 112 -11.41 17.19 20.09
CA LEU A 112 -11.94 18.49 19.71
C LEU A 112 -11.05 19.14 18.67
N MET A 113 -11.54 19.33 17.44
CA MET A 113 -10.88 20.16 16.44
C MET A 113 -11.25 21.62 16.68
N LEU A 114 -10.23 22.46 16.93
CA LEU A 114 -10.36 23.89 17.16
C LEU A 114 -9.36 24.63 16.26
N PRO A 115 -9.79 25.27 15.17
CA PRO A 115 -8.92 26.12 14.37
C PRO A 115 -8.38 27.27 15.22
N ALA A 116 -7.08 27.54 15.12
CA ALA A 116 -6.52 28.79 15.62
C ALA A 116 -7.26 29.93 14.93
N ALA A 117 -7.87 30.86 15.67
CA ALA A 117 -8.61 31.97 15.08
C ALA A 117 -9.17 32.96 16.10
N SER A 118 -9.23 34.23 15.68
CA SER A 118 -10.20 35.21 16.17
C SER A 118 -11.65 34.83 15.81
N ARG A 119 -12.64 35.57 16.30
CA ARG A 119 -14.06 35.28 16.00
C ARG A 119 -14.36 35.37 14.49
N GLU A 120 -13.86 36.41 13.83
CA GLU A 120 -14.06 36.66 12.40
C GLU A 120 -13.33 35.60 11.56
N MET A 121 -12.11 35.24 11.98
CA MET A 121 -11.30 34.24 11.31
C MET A 121 -11.92 32.83 11.44
N MET A 122 -12.51 32.48 12.60
CA MET A 122 -13.22 31.22 12.80
C MET A 122 -14.37 31.08 11.81
N ALA A 123 -15.18 32.13 11.66
CA ALA A 123 -16.27 32.14 10.70
C ALA A 123 -15.73 31.97 9.28
N ARG A 124 -14.72 32.74 8.87
CA ARG A 124 -14.12 32.64 7.54
C ARG A 124 -13.61 31.23 7.22
N MET A 125 -12.82 30.65 8.11
CA MET A 125 -12.16 29.36 7.88
C MET A 125 -13.11 28.16 7.96
N THR A 126 -14.36 28.34 8.40
CA THR A 126 -15.37 27.28 8.55
C THR A 126 -16.62 27.50 7.69
N GLY A 127 -16.56 28.45 6.74
CA GLY A 127 -17.67 28.80 5.86
C GLY A 127 -18.85 29.47 6.57
N GLY A 128 -18.59 30.16 7.69
CA GLY A 128 -19.56 30.89 8.50
C GLY A 128 -20.28 30.05 9.55
N LEU A 129 -20.00 28.75 9.65
CA LEU A 129 -20.79 27.80 10.44
C LEU A 129 -20.16 27.47 11.81
N GLY A 130 -18.86 27.70 11.98
CA GLY A 130 -18.14 27.54 13.23
C GLY A 130 -18.23 28.76 14.14
N PHE A 131 -18.36 28.53 15.45
CA PHE A 131 -18.48 29.63 16.43
C PHE A 131 -17.69 29.34 17.73
N LEU A 132 -16.88 30.30 18.18
CA LEU A 132 -16.09 30.16 19.42
C LEU A 132 -16.98 29.93 20.65
N GLY A 133 -18.13 30.60 20.73
CA GLY A 133 -19.08 30.41 21.84
C GLY A 133 -19.67 29.00 21.89
N ARG A 134 -19.89 28.34 20.74
CA ARG A 134 -20.35 26.93 20.69
C ARG A 134 -19.26 25.99 21.19
N THR A 135 -18.01 26.27 20.81
CA THR A 135 -16.84 25.53 21.30
C THR A 135 -16.70 25.66 22.82
N ALA A 136 -16.83 26.87 23.37
CA ALA A 136 -16.78 27.10 24.81
C ALA A 136 -17.91 26.37 25.55
N ALA A 137 -19.13 26.37 25.00
CA ALA A 137 -20.26 25.62 25.54
C ALA A 137 -20.01 24.10 25.51
N LEU A 138 -19.46 23.57 24.41
CA LEU A 138 -19.07 22.16 24.29
C LEU A 138 -18.00 21.77 25.31
N ILE A 139 -16.97 22.60 25.52
CA ILE A 139 -15.94 22.37 26.55
C ILE A 139 -16.57 22.37 27.93
N LYS A 140 -17.47 23.31 28.23
CA LYS A 140 -18.21 23.35 29.50
C LYS A 140 -19.05 22.09 29.72
N ALA A 141 -19.74 21.62 28.68
CA ALA A 141 -20.51 20.38 28.71
C ALA A 141 -19.61 19.15 28.97
N ALA A 142 -18.43 19.12 28.35
CA ALA A 142 -17.43 18.07 28.56
C ALA A 142 -16.85 18.08 29.99
N ASN A 143 -16.50 19.27 30.50
CA ASN A 143 -16.00 19.45 31.85
C ASN A 143 -16.99 19.00 32.92
N LYS A 144 -18.30 19.25 32.71
CA LYS A 144 -19.37 18.80 33.62
C LYS A 144 -19.44 17.28 33.77
N ARG A 145 -18.93 16.54 32.77
CA ARG A 145 -18.97 15.08 32.68
C ARG A 145 -17.58 14.44 32.88
N ASP A 146 -16.59 15.22 33.31
CA ASP A 146 -15.21 14.76 33.48
C ASP A 146 -14.61 14.09 32.23
N LEU A 147 -15.04 14.56 31.05
CA LEU A 147 -14.50 14.09 29.78
C LEU A 147 -13.11 14.69 29.56
N LYS A 148 -12.16 13.83 29.19
CA LYS A 148 -10.84 14.26 28.73
C LYS A 148 -10.95 14.94 27.36
N ILE A 149 -10.12 15.94 27.08
CA ILE A 149 -10.11 16.63 25.79
C ILE A 149 -8.73 16.50 25.13
N ALA A 150 -8.70 15.82 23.99
CA ALA A 150 -7.60 15.87 23.03
C ALA A 150 -7.89 17.04 22.08
N LEU A 151 -7.08 18.09 22.14
CA LEU A 151 -7.26 19.33 21.38
C LEU A 151 -6.48 19.24 20.06
N GLU A 152 -7.17 19.02 18.93
CA GLU A 152 -6.57 19.12 17.59
C GLU A 152 -6.66 20.56 17.08
N VAL A 153 -5.50 21.16 16.80
CA VAL A 153 -5.41 22.51 16.24
C VAL A 153 -4.76 22.42 14.87
N PRO A 154 -5.51 22.72 13.78
CA PRO A 154 -4.97 22.92 12.45
C PRO A 154 -3.87 23.99 12.45
N VAL A 155 -2.70 23.65 11.90
CA VAL A 155 -1.61 24.57 11.63
C VAL A 155 -1.65 24.90 10.14
N VAL A 156 -2.12 26.10 9.82
CA VAL A 156 -2.33 26.61 8.46
C VAL A 156 -1.93 28.07 8.37
N GLU A 157 -1.58 28.53 7.16
CA GLU A 157 -1.07 29.87 6.91
C GLU A 157 -1.97 30.98 7.46
N ALA A 158 -3.28 30.92 7.16
CA ALA A 158 -4.20 32.01 7.49
C ALA A 158 -4.37 32.24 9.00
N SER A 159 -3.99 31.30 9.85
CA SER A 159 -4.24 31.40 11.30
C SER A 159 -3.12 30.96 12.22
N VAL A 160 -1.96 30.62 11.68
CA VAL A 160 -0.80 30.24 12.49
C VAL A 160 -0.40 31.32 13.51
N GLY A 161 -0.60 32.60 13.18
CA GLY A 161 -0.34 33.72 14.10
C GLY A 161 -1.26 33.78 15.33
N GLU A 162 -2.41 33.10 15.30
CA GLU A 162 -3.40 33.05 16.40
C GLU A 162 -3.26 31.75 17.22
N LEU A 163 -2.26 30.93 16.92
CA LEU A 163 -2.11 29.59 17.45
C LEU A 163 -1.86 29.60 18.96
N GLU A 164 -0.92 30.43 19.42
CA GLU A 164 -0.56 30.59 20.82
C GLU A 164 -1.77 31.02 21.68
N ASP A 165 -2.43 32.13 21.30
CA ASP A 165 -3.59 32.66 22.00
C ASP A 165 -4.74 31.65 22.06
N THR A 166 -5.05 31.00 20.93
CA THR A 166 -6.16 30.04 20.87
C THR A 166 -5.91 28.85 21.80
N VAL A 167 -4.69 28.29 21.80
CA VAL A 167 -4.33 27.18 22.69
C VAL A 167 -4.36 27.64 24.15
N GLY A 168 -3.78 28.80 24.47
CA GLY A 168 -3.79 29.36 25.81
C GLY A 168 -5.20 29.55 26.36
N ARG A 169 -6.10 30.16 25.58
CA ARG A 169 -7.51 30.33 25.95
C ARG A 169 -8.23 29.00 26.12
N ALA A 170 -8.00 28.03 25.24
CA ALA A 170 -8.61 26.70 25.36
C ALA A 170 -8.17 26.00 26.64
N LEU A 171 -6.86 25.94 26.92
CA LEU A 171 -6.34 25.30 28.14
C LEU A 171 -6.81 25.97 29.43
N ASN A 172 -7.10 27.28 29.41
CA ASN A 172 -7.66 27.97 30.57
C ASN A 172 -9.08 27.50 30.93
N ILE A 173 -9.85 26.98 29.97
CA ILE A 173 -11.23 26.53 30.20
C ILE A 173 -11.39 25.01 30.18
N ILE A 174 -10.43 24.25 29.66
CA ILE A 174 -10.47 22.78 29.65
C ILE A 174 -10.07 22.24 31.03
N LYS A 175 -10.96 21.47 31.68
CA LYS A 175 -10.71 20.89 33.01
C LYS A 175 -9.70 19.73 32.96
N LEU A 176 -9.79 18.88 31.93
CA LEU A 176 -8.98 17.66 31.77
C LEU A 176 -8.33 17.62 30.37
N PRO A 177 -7.32 18.45 30.09
CA PRO A 177 -6.60 18.38 28.83
C PRO A 177 -5.77 17.10 28.78
N GLU A 178 -5.98 16.26 27.77
CA GLU A 178 -5.21 15.01 27.61
C GLU A 178 -3.98 15.20 26.73
N ARG A 179 -4.11 15.94 25.62
CA ARG A 179 -3.01 16.28 24.71
C ARG A 179 -3.42 17.41 23.77
N ILE A 180 -2.42 18.06 23.18
CA ILE A 180 -2.57 18.95 22.03
C ILE A 180 -2.03 18.24 20.80
N ILE A 181 -2.78 18.27 19.70
CA ILE A 181 -2.38 17.73 18.40
C ILE A 181 -2.25 18.90 17.43
N LEU A 182 -1.04 19.26 17.06
CA LEU A 182 -0.75 20.24 16.03
C LEU A 182 -0.75 19.54 14.67
N ARG A 183 -1.80 19.79 13.88
CA ARG A 183 -1.99 19.11 12.60
C ARG A 183 -1.69 20.05 11.44
N TYR A 184 -0.60 19.79 10.73
CA TYR A 184 -0.21 20.58 9.57
C TYR A 184 -1.11 20.25 8.39
N LEU A 185 -1.68 21.28 7.77
CA LEU A 185 -2.56 21.17 6.62
C LEU A 185 -2.22 22.28 5.63
N SER A 186 -2.63 22.07 4.37
CA SER A 186 -2.70 23.14 3.38
C SER A 186 -4.14 23.64 3.30
N GLU A 187 -4.32 24.94 3.17
CA GLU A 187 -5.62 25.50 2.82
C GLU A 187 -5.99 25.12 1.39
N PHE A 188 -7.25 25.24 1.04
CA PHE A 188 -7.81 24.77 -0.22
C PHE A 188 -8.65 25.87 -0.86
N ASP A 189 -8.32 26.18 -2.11
CA ASP A 189 -9.10 27.02 -3.01
C ASP A 189 -9.90 26.12 -3.98
N PRO A 190 -11.21 26.33 -4.16
CA PRO A 190 -12.03 25.51 -5.06
C PRO A 190 -11.59 25.49 -6.53
N ALA A 191 -10.90 26.53 -7.01
CA ALA A 191 -10.43 26.63 -8.39
C ALA A 191 -8.98 26.17 -8.55
N GLN A 192 -8.12 26.42 -7.55
CA GLN A 192 -6.67 26.19 -7.63
C GLN A 192 -6.20 24.93 -6.87
N GLY A 193 -7.04 24.35 -6.02
CA GLY A 193 -6.67 23.22 -5.17
C GLY A 193 -5.99 23.68 -3.88
N ALA A 194 -5.10 22.85 -3.34
CA ALA A 194 -4.38 23.19 -2.12
C ALA A 194 -3.41 24.37 -2.34
N LEU A 195 -3.40 25.30 -1.41
CA LEU A 195 -2.56 26.49 -1.43
C LEU A 195 -1.21 26.19 -0.74
N PRO A 196 -0.08 26.39 -1.44
CA PRO A 196 1.23 26.25 -0.82
C PRO A 196 1.49 27.41 0.15
N TRP A 197 2.11 27.13 1.29
CA TRP A 197 2.46 28.14 2.28
C TRP A 197 3.76 27.84 3.03
N ASP A 198 4.39 28.88 3.57
CA ASP A 198 5.67 28.78 4.27
C ASP A 198 5.50 28.19 5.67
N ILE A 199 5.77 26.90 5.79
CA ILE A 199 5.63 26.21 7.06
C ILE A 199 6.66 26.68 8.09
N SER A 200 7.82 27.24 7.71
CA SER A 200 8.79 27.77 8.70
C SER A 200 8.24 28.95 9.49
N SER A 201 7.27 29.68 8.93
CA SER A 201 6.56 30.74 9.66
C SER A 201 5.82 30.25 10.91
N SER A 202 5.53 28.95 11.00
CA SER A 202 4.88 28.36 12.19
C SER A 202 5.80 28.16 13.37
N VAL A 203 7.11 28.14 13.17
CA VAL A 203 8.09 27.64 14.16
C VAL A 203 7.97 28.37 15.49
N ASN A 204 7.92 29.71 15.47
CA ASN A 204 7.82 30.52 16.67
C ASN A 204 6.50 30.27 17.43
N GLN A 205 5.39 30.20 16.68
CA GLN A 205 4.06 29.99 17.25
C GLN A 205 3.91 28.58 17.85
N VAL A 206 4.48 27.58 17.17
CA VAL A 206 4.52 26.20 17.64
C VAL A 206 5.40 26.06 18.87
N GLN A 207 6.55 26.74 18.93
CA GLN A 207 7.40 26.78 20.12
C GLN A 207 6.66 27.40 21.31
N ALA A 208 5.96 28.52 21.12
CA ALA A 208 5.15 29.14 22.17
C ALA A 208 4.06 28.19 22.68
N VAL A 209 3.35 27.48 21.79
CA VAL A 209 2.40 26.43 22.19
C VAL A 209 3.08 25.32 23.00
N MET A 210 4.26 24.88 22.60
CA MET A 210 5.01 23.84 23.33
C MET A 210 5.42 24.32 24.73
N GLU A 211 5.76 25.59 24.89
CA GLU A 211 6.07 26.20 26.19
C GLU A 211 4.84 26.25 27.09
N ILE A 212 3.71 26.77 26.59
CA ILE A 212 2.43 26.77 27.32
C ILE A 212 2.04 25.35 27.73
N ALA A 213 2.14 24.39 26.81
CA ALA A 213 1.78 23.01 27.08
C ALA A 213 2.69 22.38 28.14
N LYS A 214 3.99 22.67 28.09
CA LYS A 214 4.98 22.23 29.09
C LYS A 214 4.66 22.80 30.49
N GLU A 215 4.36 24.08 30.59
CA GLU A 215 3.96 24.72 31.86
C GLU A 215 2.69 24.08 32.45
N ARG A 216 1.77 23.67 31.59
CA ARG A 216 0.50 23.03 31.97
C ARG A 216 0.60 21.49 32.08
N MET A 217 1.78 20.91 31.86
CA MET A 217 2.02 19.46 31.82
C MET A 217 1.11 18.70 30.84
N VAL A 218 0.76 19.34 29.72
CA VAL A 218 -0.05 18.75 28.64
C VAL A 218 0.88 18.29 27.52
N PRO A 219 0.82 17.01 27.08
CA PRO A 219 1.66 16.54 25.99
C PRO A 219 1.23 17.16 24.65
N VAL A 220 2.20 17.46 23.80
CA VAL A 220 2.00 17.95 22.43
C VAL A 220 2.41 16.86 21.45
N THR A 221 1.63 16.66 20.40
CA THR A 221 1.97 15.79 19.28
C THR A 221 1.73 16.49 17.95
N PHE A 222 2.46 16.05 16.93
CA PHE A 222 2.35 16.52 15.56
C PHE A 222 1.66 15.47 14.69
N SER A 223 0.75 15.93 13.84
CA SER A 223 0.14 15.12 12.77
C SER A 223 0.41 15.75 11.43
N ASP A 224 0.77 14.91 10.44
CA ASP A 224 1.04 15.33 9.05
C ASP A 224 2.12 16.43 8.92
N ALA A 225 2.96 16.59 9.96
CA ALA A 225 3.97 17.64 10.06
C ALA A 225 5.27 17.29 9.32
N PRO A 226 6.03 18.31 8.86
CA PRO A 226 7.39 18.09 8.41
C PRO A 226 8.28 17.52 9.53
N PRO A 227 9.31 16.73 9.20
CA PRO A 227 10.29 16.26 10.17
C PRO A 227 10.94 17.42 10.94
N PRO A 228 11.42 17.19 12.18
CA PRO A 228 12.03 18.24 12.99
C PRO A 228 13.17 19.02 12.33
N CYS A 229 13.98 18.34 11.52
CA CYS A 229 15.10 18.94 10.81
C CYS A 229 14.65 19.91 9.71
N VAL A 230 13.44 19.74 9.15
CA VAL A 230 12.82 20.64 8.18
C VAL A 230 12.17 21.85 8.86
N LEU A 231 11.75 21.71 10.12
CA LEU A 231 11.20 22.82 10.91
C LEU A 231 12.27 23.55 11.74
N ASN A 232 13.52 23.09 11.70
CA ASN A 232 14.59 23.56 12.59
C ASN A 232 14.21 23.53 14.09
N MET A 233 13.53 22.47 14.53
CA MET A 233 13.09 22.35 15.93
C MET A 233 14.20 21.84 16.84
N THR A 234 14.70 22.70 17.73
CA THR A 234 15.82 22.44 18.64
C THR A 234 15.53 21.42 19.75
N ASN A 235 14.27 21.24 20.16
CA ASN A 235 13.86 20.36 21.27
C ASN A 235 12.90 19.24 20.84
N ALA A 236 13.06 18.74 19.61
CA ALA A 236 12.17 17.71 19.11
C ALA A 236 12.42 16.35 19.78
N LEU A 237 11.38 15.79 20.42
CA LEU A 237 11.43 14.47 21.05
C LEU A 237 10.58 13.45 20.26
N PRO A 238 10.94 12.15 20.26
CA PRO A 238 10.17 11.08 19.63
C PRO A 238 8.66 11.13 19.93
N GLY A 239 8.30 11.42 21.18
CA GLY A 239 6.90 11.51 21.62
C GLY A 239 6.10 12.62 20.95
N LEU A 240 6.76 13.68 20.45
CA LEU A 240 6.10 14.76 19.71
C LEU A 240 5.65 14.29 18.32
N TYR A 241 6.25 13.24 17.75
CA TYR A 241 5.97 12.77 16.40
C TYR A 241 5.46 11.32 16.39
N PRO A 242 4.27 11.06 16.95
CA PRO A 242 3.76 9.69 17.08
C PRO A 242 3.52 9.00 15.74
N ASN A 243 3.34 9.77 14.66
CA ASN A 243 3.13 9.27 13.30
C ASN A 243 4.45 9.01 12.54
N LEU A 244 5.61 9.43 13.09
CA LEU A 244 6.89 8.98 12.56
C LEU A 244 7.10 7.53 13.02
N GLY A 245 7.11 6.59 12.06
CA GLY A 245 7.12 5.16 12.35
C GLY A 245 8.47 4.61 12.85
N ARG A 246 8.48 3.37 13.34
CA ARG A 246 9.71 2.69 13.77
C ARG A 246 10.32 1.89 12.61
N ALA A 247 11.46 2.34 12.08
CA ALA A 247 12.62 1.51 11.67
C ALA A 247 13.60 2.26 10.76
N GLY A 248 14.87 2.28 11.18
CA GLY A 248 16.04 2.61 10.37
C GLY A 248 17.25 2.84 11.29
N SER A 249 18.35 2.10 11.10
CA SER A 249 19.63 2.38 11.78
C SER A 249 20.46 3.44 11.05
N GLU A 250 20.08 3.78 9.82
CA GLU A 250 20.82 4.72 8.98
C GLU A 250 20.38 6.16 9.25
N ARG A 251 21.37 7.02 9.44
CA ARG A 251 21.22 8.46 9.67
C ARG A 251 21.67 9.17 8.39
N PRO A 252 20.76 9.36 7.43
CA PRO A 252 21.11 9.72 6.05
C PRO A 252 21.64 11.15 5.93
N PHE A 253 21.33 12.00 6.91
CA PHE A 253 21.76 13.39 6.96
C PHE A 253 22.69 13.63 8.15
N VAL A 254 23.61 14.59 8.03
CA VAL A 254 24.46 15.02 9.16
C VAL A 254 23.61 15.47 10.34
N ALA A 255 22.53 16.22 10.08
CA ALA A 255 21.55 16.63 11.10
C ALA A 255 20.87 15.45 11.83
N CYS A 256 20.81 14.25 11.22
CA CYS A 256 20.26 13.07 11.90
C CYS A 256 21.18 12.56 13.01
N GLN A 257 22.47 12.91 13.01
CA GLN A 257 23.42 12.44 14.04
C GLN A 257 23.13 13.04 15.42
N SER A 258 22.65 14.29 15.46
CA SER A 258 22.30 15.04 16.67
C SER A 258 20.78 15.11 16.92
N CYS A 259 19.94 14.67 15.98
CA CYS A 259 18.48 14.73 16.09
C CYS A 259 17.92 13.66 17.04
N ALA A 260 17.28 14.07 18.14
CA ALA A 260 16.71 13.15 19.13
C ALA A 260 15.50 12.33 18.60
N VAL A 261 14.89 12.75 17.48
CA VAL A 261 13.80 12.04 16.79
C VAL A 261 14.33 11.01 15.79
N ALA A 262 15.63 11.01 15.47
CA ALA A 262 16.21 10.12 14.44
C ALA A 262 15.96 8.62 14.72
N SER A 263 15.85 8.23 15.98
CA SER A 263 15.58 6.84 16.38
C SER A 263 14.17 6.33 16.02
N VAL A 264 13.22 7.24 15.81
CA VAL A 264 11.83 6.95 15.43
C VAL A 264 11.43 7.61 14.12
N CYS A 265 12.36 8.20 13.38
CA CYS A 265 12.09 8.80 12.09
C CYS A 265 12.25 7.72 11.01
N MET A 266 11.18 7.41 10.27
CA MET A 266 11.29 6.52 9.11
C MET A 266 11.94 7.25 7.95
N VAL A 267 13.26 7.19 7.86
CA VAL A 267 13.94 7.49 6.61
C VAL A 267 14.40 6.17 6.00
N SER A 268 13.88 5.85 4.82
CA SER A 268 14.30 4.66 4.08
C SER A 268 15.81 4.74 3.77
N PRO A 269 16.56 3.63 3.89
CA PRO A 269 17.94 3.50 3.40
C PRO A 269 18.14 3.98 1.96
N ARG A 270 17.07 3.94 1.15
CA ARG A 270 17.02 4.46 -0.23
C ARG A 270 17.31 5.97 -0.32
N PHE A 271 17.24 6.69 0.80
CA PHE A 271 17.50 8.12 0.89
C PHE A 271 18.87 8.46 1.53
N ALA A 272 19.77 7.49 1.70
CA ALA A 272 21.09 7.69 2.34
C ALA A 272 22.07 8.61 1.60
N LYS A 273 21.76 9.02 0.37
CA LYS A 273 22.62 9.88 -0.47
C LYS A 273 22.00 11.25 -0.76
N LEU A 274 20.91 11.59 -0.08
CA LEU A 274 20.21 12.87 -0.23
C LEU A 274 21.00 14.01 0.44
N ASN A 275 20.77 15.25 -0.01
CA ASN A 275 21.38 16.46 0.54
C ASN A 275 20.91 16.75 1.97
N GLU A 276 21.64 17.57 2.73
CA GLU A 276 21.23 17.97 4.08
C GLU A 276 19.83 18.61 4.10
N PRO A 277 19.05 18.37 5.17
CA PRO A 277 17.73 18.92 5.33
C PRO A 277 17.81 20.44 5.55
N GLU A 278 17.11 21.19 4.71
CA GLU A 278 16.97 22.64 4.86
C GLU A 278 15.57 22.99 5.41
N PRO A 279 15.39 24.15 6.05
CA PRO A 279 14.06 24.66 6.36
C PRO A 279 13.24 24.97 5.10
N ILE A 280 11.92 24.76 5.14
CA ILE A 280 11.03 25.21 4.06
C ILE A 280 10.90 26.73 4.17
N ILE A 281 11.29 27.48 3.14
CA ILE A 281 11.04 28.92 3.04
C ILE A 281 9.95 29.17 1.98
N ALA A 282 9.11 30.19 2.15
CA ALA A 282 7.99 30.54 1.26
C ALA A 282 8.37 30.53 -0.23
N THR A 283 9.55 31.07 -0.55
CA THR A 283 10.09 31.18 -1.90
C THR A 283 10.47 29.82 -2.49
N ASP A 284 10.84 28.87 -1.64
CA ASP A 284 11.44 27.59 -2.04
C ASP A 284 10.39 26.52 -2.34
N LEU A 285 9.15 26.71 -1.88
CA LEU A 285 8.00 25.84 -2.21
C LEU A 285 7.82 25.62 -3.72
N ARG A 286 8.26 26.60 -4.53
CA ARG A 286 8.18 26.55 -6.00
C ARG A 286 9.52 26.18 -6.66
N GLN A 287 10.63 26.19 -5.91
CA GLN A 287 12.00 26.11 -6.44
C GLN A 287 12.84 24.97 -5.87
N SER A 288 12.37 24.20 -4.87
CA SER A 288 13.14 23.11 -4.27
C SER A 288 13.29 21.92 -5.23
N GLU A 289 14.14 22.07 -6.23
CA GLU A 289 14.52 21.00 -7.14
C GLU A 289 15.64 20.17 -6.52
N GLY A 290 15.34 18.91 -6.19
CA GLY A 290 16.38 17.97 -5.81
C GLY A 290 16.00 16.87 -4.84
N GLN A 291 17.03 16.22 -4.36
CA GLN A 291 17.06 15.07 -3.48
C GLN A 291 17.22 15.53 -2.00
N SER A 292 16.44 16.51 -1.53
CA SER A 292 16.47 16.99 -0.12
C SER A 292 15.25 16.50 0.67
N SER A 293 15.30 16.54 2.00
CA SER A 293 14.15 16.21 2.85
C SER A 293 12.95 17.16 2.64
N VAL A 294 13.22 18.42 2.27
CA VAL A 294 12.20 19.41 1.89
C VAL A 294 11.44 18.94 0.66
N ALA A 295 12.16 18.57 -0.40
CA ALA A 295 11.55 18.07 -1.62
C ALA A 295 10.71 16.82 -1.35
N LEU A 296 11.17 15.90 -0.49
CA LEU A 296 10.37 14.74 -0.09
C LEU A 296 9.06 15.14 0.62
N PHE A 297 9.11 16.10 1.55
CA PHE A 297 7.90 16.57 2.22
C PHE A 297 6.91 17.17 1.24
N LEU A 298 7.35 18.04 0.31
CA LEU A 298 6.47 18.64 -0.69
C LEU A 298 5.84 17.60 -1.63
N ARG A 299 6.63 16.59 -2.03
CA ARG A 299 6.11 15.45 -2.78
C ARG A 299 5.05 14.69 -2.00
N GLN A 300 5.24 14.49 -0.70
CA GLN A 300 4.26 13.84 0.17
C GLN A 300 2.94 14.61 0.24
N VAL A 301 2.99 15.94 0.37
CA VAL A 301 1.81 16.82 0.39
C VAL A 301 1.03 16.67 -0.92
N LYS A 302 1.69 16.88 -2.08
CA LYS A 302 1.03 16.74 -3.39
C LYS A 302 0.47 15.34 -3.63
N LEU A 303 1.18 14.28 -3.26
CA LEU A 303 0.65 12.91 -3.38
C LEU A 303 -0.55 12.69 -2.44
N THR A 304 -0.58 13.33 -1.28
CA THR A 304 -1.73 13.24 -0.36
C THR A 304 -2.95 13.91 -0.97
N GLU A 305 -2.80 15.09 -1.58
CA GLU A 305 -3.87 15.78 -2.31
C GLU A 305 -4.44 14.92 -3.45
N LEU A 306 -3.56 14.38 -4.30
CA LEU A 306 -3.96 13.51 -5.40
C LEU A 306 -4.66 12.23 -4.92
N LYS A 307 -4.19 11.65 -3.79
CA LYS A 307 -4.87 10.51 -3.16
C LYS A 307 -6.28 10.88 -2.70
N GLU A 308 -6.50 12.09 -2.20
CA GLU A 308 -7.85 12.55 -1.82
C GLU A 308 -8.75 12.75 -3.05
N GLN A 309 -8.22 13.31 -4.14
CA GLN A 309 -8.96 13.41 -5.41
C GLN A 309 -9.34 12.02 -5.95
N PHE A 310 -8.39 11.08 -5.93
CA PHE A 310 -8.63 9.68 -6.31
C PHE A 310 -9.74 9.04 -5.47
N LYS A 311 -9.72 9.24 -4.15
CA LYS A 311 -10.78 8.76 -3.24
C LYS A 311 -12.15 9.32 -3.59
N ALA A 312 -12.21 10.60 -3.96
CA ALA A 312 -13.45 11.27 -4.30
C ALA A 312 -14.06 10.70 -5.60
N GLN A 313 -13.23 10.45 -6.62
CA GLN A 313 -13.71 9.93 -7.90
C GLN A 313 -14.00 8.43 -7.91
N ARG A 314 -13.31 7.66 -7.06
CA ARG A 314 -13.37 6.19 -6.97
C ARG A 314 -13.21 5.48 -8.33
N PRO A 315 -12.04 5.57 -8.98
CA PRO A 315 -11.79 4.87 -10.25
C PRO A 315 -12.05 3.36 -10.14
N ILE A 316 -12.66 2.77 -11.17
CA ILE A 316 -13.00 1.34 -11.21
C ILE A 316 -11.74 0.47 -11.28
N CYS A 317 -10.74 0.89 -12.07
CA CYS A 317 -9.51 0.15 -12.25
C CYS A 317 -8.38 1.10 -12.68
N ARG A 318 -7.25 1.05 -11.99
CA ARG A 318 -6.07 1.89 -12.29
C ARG A 318 -5.08 1.25 -13.27
N PHE A 319 -5.14 -0.06 -13.45
CA PHE A 319 -4.12 -0.81 -14.19
C PHE A 319 -3.92 -0.33 -15.64
N PRO A 320 -4.94 0.09 -16.41
CA PRO A 320 -4.74 0.62 -17.76
C PRO A 320 -3.87 1.88 -17.83
N TRP A 321 -3.76 2.63 -16.73
CA TRP A 321 -2.88 3.79 -16.62
C TRP A 321 -1.56 3.46 -15.93
N GLU A 322 -1.48 2.43 -15.10
CA GLU A 322 -0.28 2.20 -14.27
C GLU A 322 0.57 1.00 -14.69
N ALA A 323 -0.02 -0.02 -15.31
CA ALA A 323 0.58 -1.33 -15.47
C ALA A 323 0.67 -1.73 -16.94
N LEU A 324 1.87 -2.11 -17.37
CA LEU A 324 2.17 -2.67 -18.67
C LEU A 324 2.59 -4.13 -18.50
N GLU A 325 1.95 -5.02 -19.22
CA GLU A 325 2.27 -6.44 -19.23
C GLU A 325 2.69 -6.89 -20.61
N ALA A 326 3.99 -7.15 -20.75
CA ALA A 326 4.63 -7.79 -21.89
C ALA A 326 5.07 -9.20 -21.49
N HIS A 327 4.11 -10.00 -21.01
CA HIS A 327 4.34 -11.33 -20.46
C HIS A 327 3.75 -12.46 -21.32
N ASP A 328 2.82 -12.13 -22.21
CA ASP A 328 2.04 -13.13 -22.93
C ASP A 328 2.85 -13.82 -24.03
N ILE A 329 2.70 -15.15 -24.12
CA ILE A 329 3.14 -15.98 -25.22
C ILE A 329 2.64 -15.50 -26.60
N ARG A 330 1.51 -14.77 -26.63
CA ARG A 330 0.94 -14.20 -27.86
C ARG A 330 1.68 -12.95 -28.33
N GLY A 331 2.63 -12.44 -27.55
CA GLY A 331 3.39 -11.26 -27.89
C GLY A 331 2.63 -9.95 -27.70
N VAL A 332 1.49 -9.93 -27.00
CA VAL A 332 0.61 -8.75 -26.88
C VAL A 332 0.85 -8.00 -25.58
N VAL A 333 0.83 -6.66 -25.63
CA VAL A 333 0.89 -5.80 -24.44
C VAL A 333 -0.50 -5.50 -23.91
N THR A 334 -0.76 -5.79 -22.64
CA THR A 334 -2.04 -5.54 -21.96
C THR A 334 -1.81 -4.89 -20.59
N PRO A 335 -2.86 -4.41 -19.88
CA PRO A 335 -2.65 -3.81 -18.57
C PRO A 335 -2.62 -4.80 -17.41
N CYS A 336 -2.95 -6.08 -17.64
CA CYS A 336 -3.10 -7.07 -16.58
C CYS A 336 -3.02 -8.53 -17.04
N ALA A 337 -2.55 -9.38 -16.13
CA ALA A 337 -2.38 -10.82 -16.34
C ALA A 337 -3.71 -11.57 -16.38
N GLY A 338 -3.78 -12.62 -17.20
CA GLY A 338 -4.84 -13.63 -17.11
C GLY A 338 -6.03 -13.44 -18.05
N GLY A 339 -5.90 -12.62 -19.10
CA GLY A 339 -6.95 -12.51 -20.12
C GLY A 339 -8.27 -11.98 -19.58
N TRP A 340 -8.23 -11.07 -18.60
CA TRP A 340 -9.41 -10.32 -18.15
C TRP A 340 -9.96 -9.38 -19.22
N PRO A 341 -9.12 -8.68 -20.01
CA PRO A 341 -9.62 -7.96 -21.17
C PRO A 341 -10.29 -8.92 -22.15
N LEU A 342 -11.35 -8.45 -22.81
CA LEU A 342 -12.09 -9.24 -23.79
C LEU A 342 -11.20 -9.56 -25.01
N PRO A 343 -11.35 -10.75 -25.63
CA PRO A 343 -10.54 -11.13 -26.78
C PRO A 343 -10.52 -10.10 -27.91
N GLU A 344 -11.67 -9.49 -28.22
CA GLU A 344 -11.84 -8.49 -29.28
C GLU A 344 -11.04 -7.22 -28.99
N ILE A 345 -10.89 -6.85 -27.72
CA ILE A 345 -10.05 -5.73 -27.30
C ILE A 345 -8.57 -6.10 -27.39
N THR A 346 -8.21 -7.31 -26.97
CA THR A 346 -6.80 -7.76 -27.05
C THR A 346 -6.29 -7.92 -28.47
N GLN A 347 -7.17 -8.02 -29.47
CA GLN A 347 -6.80 -7.97 -30.89
C GLN A 347 -6.38 -6.55 -31.34
N GLY A 348 -6.95 -5.51 -30.71
CA GLY A 348 -6.52 -4.13 -30.91
C GLY A 348 -5.30 -3.74 -30.07
N CYS A 349 -4.87 -4.59 -29.14
CA CYS A 349 -3.60 -4.45 -28.46
C CYS A 349 -2.49 -4.95 -29.39
N GLU A 350 -1.46 -4.13 -29.59
CA GLU A 350 -0.41 -4.45 -30.54
C GLU A 350 0.68 -5.33 -29.93
N SER A 351 1.35 -6.07 -30.82
CA SER A 351 2.40 -6.99 -30.42
C SER A 351 3.74 -6.29 -30.28
N TRP A 352 4.46 -6.57 -29.19
CA TRP A 352 5.83 -6.10 -28.99
C TRP A 352 6.82 -6.66 -30.03
N HIS A 353 6.44 -7.68 -30.82
CA HIS A 353 7.26 -8.13 -31.96
C HIS A 353 7.43 -7.01 -33.01
N ASN A 354 6.40 -6.19 -33.24
CA ASN A 354 6.35 -5.24 -34.36
C ASN A 354 6.56 -3.78 -33.97
N MET A 355 6.50 -3.45 -32.67
CA MET A 355 6.64 -2.07 -32.17
C MET A 355 7.28 -1.98 -30.79
N GLY A 356 7.59 -0.78 -30.32
CA GLY A 356 8.18 -0.53 -29.00
C GLY A 356 7.18 -0.69 -27.85
N LEU A 357 7.68 -0.86 -26.63
CA LEU A 357 6.88 -0.98 -25.39
C LEU A 357 5.99 0.25 -25.18
N LEU A 358 6.51 1.46 -25.41
CA LEU A 358 5.74 2.70 -25.20
C LEU A 358 4.73 2.99 -26.32
N GLU A 359 4.98 2.48 -27.52
CA GLU A 359 3.99 2.52 -28.58
C GLU A 359 2.85 1.56 -28.26
N ALA A 360 3.18 0.32 -27.85
CA ALA A 360 2.21 -0.67 -27.42
C ALA A 360 1.43 -0.23 -26.17
N TRP A 361 2.07 0.51 -25.26
CA TRP A 361 1.46 1.16 -24.09
C TRP A 361 0.29 2.08 -24.47
N ASN A 362 0.34 2.68 -25.65
CA ASN A 362 -0.70 3.54 -26.21
C ASN A 362 -1.39 2.92 -27.43
N SER A 363 -1.33 1.60 -27.59
CA SER A 363 -2.05 0.90 -28.67
C SER A 363 -3.56 1.13 -28.61
N PRO A 364 -4.29 1.00 -29.74
CA PRO A 364 -5.74 1.21 -29.79
C PRO A 364 -6.52 0.39 -28.75
N GLY A 365 -6.10 -0.85 -28.48
CA GLY A 365 -6.71 -1.70 -27.46
C GLY A 365 -6.51 -1.14 -26.04
N MET A 366 -5.31 -0.65 -25.70
CA MET A 366 -5.03 0.00 -24.42
C MET A 366 -5.87 1.27 -24.24
N GLN A 367 -5.98 2.08 -25.28
CA GLN A 367 -6.82 3.28 -25.30
C GLN A 367 -8.30 2.93 -25.12
N ALA A 368 -8.79 1.88 -25.78
CA ALA A 368 -10.17 1.41 -25.66
C ALA A 368 -10.51 0.95 -24.22
N ILE A 369 -9.58 0.27 -23.54
CA ILE A 369 -9.74 -0.13 -22.13
C ILE A 369 -9.82 1.12 -21.23
N ARG A 370 -8.95 2.12 -21.45
CA ARG A 370 -8.98 3.38 -20.69
C ARG A 370 -10.31 4.11 -20.90
N ARG A 371 -10.76 4.23 -22.15
CA ARG A 371 -12.04 4.83 -22.51
C ARG A 371 -13.21 4.18 -21.79
N SER A 372 -13.33 2.85 -21.87
CA SER A 372 -14.46 2.12 -21.28
C SER A 372 -14.50 2.31 -19.76
N ILE A 373 -13.34 2.29 -19.09
CA ILE A 373 -13.23 2.47 -17.65
C ILE A 373 -13.52 3.92 -17.25
N ALA A 374 -13.01 4.91 -18.00
CA ALA A 374 -13.30 6.32 -17.77
C ALA A 374 -14.79 6.63 -17.94
N MET A 375 -15.46 6.00 -18.92
CA MET A 375 -16.91 6.10 -19.15
C MET A 375 -17.75 5.28 -18.16
N ARG A 376 -17.13 4.59 -17.21
CA ARG A 376 -17.79 3.68 -16.25
C ARG A 376 -18.60 2.56 -16.92
N ARG A 377 -18.10 2.05 -18.04
CA ARG A 377 -18.64 0.89 -18.77
C ARG A 377 -17.57 -0.18 -18.97
N PRO A 378 -16.92 -0.65 -17.90
CA PRO A 378 -15.73 -1.49 -18.04
C PRO A 378 -16.03 -2.88 -18.64
N GLN A 379 -17.29 -3.31 -18.64
CA GLN A 379 -17.76 -4.52 -19.32
C GLN A 379 -17.64 -4.45 -20.85
N GLU A 380 -17.51 -3.25 -21.44
CA GLU A 380 -17.24 -3.11 -22.89
C GLU A 380 -15.83 -3.58 -23.25
N SER A 381 -14.92 -3.69 -22.29
CA SER A 381 -13.55 -4.11 -22.55
C SER A 381 -13.00 -5.24 -21.69
N CYS A 382 -13.69 -5.60 -20.62
CA CYS A 382 -13.23 -6.57 -19.63
C CYS A 382 -14.35 -7.53 -19.23
N LYS A 383 -13.99 -8.76 -18.86
CA LYS A 383 -14.92 -9.78 -18.36
C LYS A 383 -15.65 -9.32 -17.08
N ALA A 384 -16.92 -9.70 -16.94
CA ALA A 384 -17.78 -9.31 -15.82
C ALA A 384 -17.25 -9.76 -14.44
N ASP A 385 -16.51 -10.87 -14.39
CA ASP A 385 -15.93 -11.42 -13.16
C ASP A 385 -14.61 -10.74 -12.75
N CYS A 386 -14.20 -9.67 -13.44
CA CYS A 386 -12.94 -9.00 -13.15
C CYS A 386 -12.88 -8.54 -11.67
N PRO A 387 -11.83 -8.91 -10.91
CA PRO A 387 -11.72 -8.52 -9.50
C PRO A 387 -11.77 -7.00 -9.26
N ALA A 388 -11.37 -6.20 -10.26
CA ALA A 388 -11.43 -4.74 -10.16
C ALA A 388 -12.86 -4.22 -9.88
N PHE A 389 -13.88 -4.89 -10.44
CA PHE A 389 -15.28 -4.49 -10.30
C PHE A 389 -15.84 -4.85 -8.92
N HIS A 390 -15.22 -5.81 -8.25
CA HIS A 390 -15.67 -6.40 -6.99
C HIS A 390 -14.78 -5.97 -5.81
N GLY A 391 -14.24 -4.76 -5.86
CA GLY A 391 -13.42 -4.19 -4.78
C GLY A 391 -12.00 -4.75 -4.66
N GLY A 392 -11.50 -5.37 -5.73
CA GLY A 392 -10.16 -5.92 -5.81
C GLY A 392 -9.05 -4.86 -5.70
N PRO A 393 -7.78 -5.29 -5.56
CA PRO A 393 -6.64 -4.39 -5.39
C PRO A 393 -6.39 -3.41 -6.54
N GLN A 394 -7.01 -3.64 -7.70
CA GLN A 394 -6.93 -2.80 -8.89
C GLN A 394 -7.72 -1.48 -8.74
N SER A 395 -8.72 -1.41 -7.87
CA SER A 395 -9.48 -0.19 -7.57
C SER A 395 -8.99 0.53 -6.32
N ASN A 396 -8.11 -0.10 -5.53
CA ASN A 396 -7.51 0.53 -4.37
C ASN A 396 -6.52 1.63 -4.78
N ILE A 397 -6.48 2.69 -3.98
CA ILE A 397 -5.43 3.71 -4.01
C ILE A 397 -4.07 3.00 -3.85
N PRO A 398 -3.11 3.23 -4.75
CA PRO A 398 -1.78 2.67 -4.56
C PRO A 398 -1.14 3.15 -3.27
N ALA A 399 -0.47 2.23 -2.57
CA ALA A 399 0.40 2.57 -1.47
C ALA A 399 1.69 3.22 -2.02
N TYR A 400 1.58 4.47 -2.44
CA TYR A 400 2.74 5.26 -2.85
C TYR A 400 3.62 5.54 -1.64
N LYS A 401 4.84 5.01 -1.66
CA LYS A 401 5.96 5.60 -0.90
C LYS A 401 6.31 6.92 -1.57
N VAL A 402 6.73 7.91 -0.80
CA VAL A 402 7.18 9.19 -1.34
C VAL A 402 8.40 8.94 -2.24
N PRO A 403 8.36 9.31 -3.53
CA PRO A 403 9.47 9.05 -4.44
C PRO A 403 10.72 9.87 -4.07
N ALA A 404 11.87 9.19 -4.09
CA ALA A 404 13.20 9.75 -3.89
C ALA A 404 13.62 10.66 -5.05
N THR A 405 13.23 10.32 -6.27
CA THR A 405 13.59 11.05 -7.48
C THR A 405 12.45 11.94 -7.96
N LYS A 406 12.82 13.09 -8.55
CA LYS A 406 11.86 13.97 -9.22
C LYS A 406 11.22 13.29 -10.43
N VAL A 407 12.00 12.52 -11.20
CA VAL A 407 11.52 11.79 -12.39
C VAL A 407 10.38 10.83 -12.06
N MET A 408 10.53 9.99 -11.02
CA MET A 408 9.46 9.10 -10.58
C MET A 408 8.26 9.90 -10.05
N PHE A 409 8.50 10.94 -9.26
CA PHE A 409 7.44 11.78 -8.70
C PHE A 409 6.59 12.45 -9.79
N ASP A 410 7.23 13.13 -10.74
CA ASP A 410 6.57 13.80 -11.86
C ASP A 410 5.74 12.79 -12.67
N ASN A 411 6.28 11.59 -12.92
CA ASN A 411 5.57 10.54 -13.63
C ASN A 411 4.32 10.05 -12.87
N ILE A 412 4.41 9.85 -11.55
CA ILE A 412 3.27 9.45 -10.72
C ILE A 412 2.20 10.54 -10.70
N VAL A 413 2.60 11.82 -10.53
CA VAL A 413 1.67 12.95 -10.52
C VAL A 413 0.93 13.04 -11.85
N LEU A 414 1.68 13.06 -12.96
CA LEU A 414 1.11 13.10 -14.31
C LEU A 414 0.17 11.92 -14.56
N ASN A 415 0.55 10.71 -14.14
CA ASN A 415 -0.25 9.52 -14.33
C ASN A 415 -1.59 9.58 -13.58
N ILE A 416 -1.59 10.04 -12.33
CA ILE A 416 -2.82 10.20 -11.55
C ILE A 416 -3.69 11.28 -12.19
N GLU A 417 -3.11 12.41 -12.60
CA GLU A 417 -3.85 13.49 -13.27
C GLU A 417 -4.48 13.02 -14.59
N GLU A 418 -3.73 12.31 -15.44
CA GLU A 418 -4.23 11.70 -16.68
C GLU A 418 -5.34 10.68 -16.41
N MET A 419 -5.21 9.86 -15.37
CA MET A 419 -6.22 8.88 -14.98
C MET A 419 -7.51 9.54 -14.49
N LEU A 420 -7.42 10.55 -13.62
CA LEU A 420 -8.57 11.30 -13.11
C LEU A 420 -9.30 12.09 -14.20
N ALA A 421 -8.57 12.51 -15.23
CA ALA A 421 -9.13 13.15 -16.41
C ALA A 421 -9.65 12.15 -17.47
N GLY A 422 -9.44 10.84 -17.28
CA GLY A 422 -9.86 9.82 -18.24
C GLY A 422 -9.10 9.84 -19.56
N VAL A 423 -7.85 10.32 -19.56
CA VAL A 423 -7.02 10.42 -20.76
C VAL A 423 -6.75 9.03 -21.32
N GLU A 424 -6.95 8.86 -22.63
CA GLU A 424 -6.80 7.58 -23.33
C GLU A 424 -5.36 7.36 -23.81
N GLU A 425 -4.72 8.40 -24.36
CA GLU A 425 -3.32 8.36 -24.82
C GLU A 425 -2.42 9.04 -23.79
N LEU A 426 -1.54 8.27 -23.17
CA LEU A 426 -0.79 8.71 -22.00
C LEU A 426 0.59 9.24 -22.36
N ARG A 427 0.94 10.36 -21.74
CA ARG A 427 2.33 10.85 -21.71
C ARG A 427 3.07 10.24 -20.53
N SER A 428 2.36 9.95 -19.43
CA SER A 428 2.94 9.19 -18.32
C SER A 428 3.39 7.79 -18.77
N LYS A 429 4.50 7.37 -18.18
CA LYS A 429 5.14 6.08 -18.42
C LYS A 429 4.59 5.03 -17.45
N PRO A 430 4.55 3.75 -17.85
CA PRO A 430 4.05 2.68 -16.99
C PRO A 430 4.88 2.60 -15.70
N GLN A 431 4.18 2.47 -14.57
CA GLN A 431 4.81 2.36 -13.25
C GLN A 431 5.08 0.90 -12.86
N THR A 432 4.29 -0.04 -13.39
CA THR A 432 4.47 -1.47 -13.18
C THR A 432 4.69 -2.12 -14.54
N ILE A 433 5.80 -2.84 -14.69
CA ILE A 433 6.10 -3.57 -15.92
C ILE A 433 6.23 -5.05 -15.57
N SER A 434 5.40 -5.90 -16.17
CA SER A 434 5.57 -7.36 -16.14
C SER A 434 6.19 -7.80 -17.46
N PHE A 435 7.33 -8.48 -17.43
CA PHE A 435 8.12 -8.77 -18.63
C PHE A 435 8.54 -10.25 -18.69
N SER A 436 8.25 -10.89 -19.83
CA SER A 436 8.72 -12.25 -20.16
C SER A 436 9.93 -12.20 -21.08
N PRO A 437 11.17 -12.34 -20.57
CA PRO A 437 12.37 -12.14 -21.39
C PRO A 437 12.61 -13.24 -22.41
N THR A 438 12.10 -14.44 -22.13
CA THR A 438 12.36 -15.64 -22.93
C THR A 438 11.28 -16.69 -22.68
N LEU A 439 10.99 -17.52 -23.67
CA LEU A 439 10.22 -18.74 -23.56
C LEU A 439 11.11 -19.96 -23.29
N ARG A 440 12.44 -19.80 -23.26
CA ARG A 440 13.39 -20.87 -22.94
C ARG A 440 13.32 -21.21 -21.46
N CYS A 441 13.34 -22.51 -21.13
CA CYS A 441 13.38 -23.01 -19.76
C CYS A 441 14.13 -24.35 -19.73
N PRO A 442 14.98 -24.63 -18.72
CA PRO A 442 15.64 -25.92 -18.58
C PRO A 442 14.69 -27.07 -18.16
N ASN A 443 13.50 -26.75 -17.62
CA ASN A 443 12.52 -27.74 -17.18
C ASN A 443 11.33 -27.80 -18.14
N GLU A 444 10.84 -29.00 -18.47
CA GLU A 444 9.58 -29.22 -19.19
C GLU A 444 8.46 -29.59 -18.20
N CYS A 445 8.16 -28.68 -17.26
CA CYS A 445 7.30 -29.03 -16.14
C CYS A 445 5.88 -29.45 -16.56
N ARG A 446 5.33 -30.45 -15.87
CA ARG A 446 4.01 -31.05 -16.18
C ARG A 446 2.84 -30.04 -16.09
N MET A 447 2.98 -29.01 -15.24
CA MET A 447 1.99 -27.93 -15.10
C MET A 447 2.15 -26.79 -16.10
N CYS A 448 3.08 -26.85 -17.06
CA CYS A 448 3.42 -25.71 -17.92
C CYS A 448 3.13 -25.99 -19.40
N ASP A 449 2.57 -25.00 -20.11
CA ASP A 449 2.32 -25.08 -21.57
C ASP A 449 3.43 -24.42 -22.40
N ILE A 450 4.40 -23.74 -21.77
CA ILE A 450 5.32 -22.85 -22.48
C ILE A 450 6.12 -23.56 -23.58
N HIS A 451 6.49 -24.83 -23.36
CA HIS A 451 7.20 -25.63 -24.36
C HIS A 451 6.32 -26.06 -25.52
N LYS A 452 5.04 -26.38 -25.26
CA LYS A 452 4.08 -26.69 -26.34
C LYS A 452 3.84 -25.46 -27.21
N VAL A 453 3.70 -24.31 -26.56
CA VAL A 453 3.50 -23.03 -27.23
C VAL A 453 4.72 -22.63 -28.03
N ARG A 454 5.92 -22.73 -27.45
CA ARG A 454 7.18 -22.51 -28.17
C ARG A 454 7.29 -23.42 -29.40
N LYS A 455 7.03 -24.73 -29.26
CA LYS A 455 7.03 -25.68 -30.38
C LYS A 455 6.01 -25.30 -31.47
N PHE A 456 4.86 -24.75 -31.08
CA PHE A 456 3.85 -24.26 -32.02
C PHE A 456 4.27 -22.97 -32.74
N MET A 457 4.87 -22.02 -32.04
CA MET A 457 5.30 -20.74 -32.61
C MET A 457 6.57 -20.85 -33.46
N GLY A 458 7.46 -21.78 -33.12
CA GLY A 458 8.77 -21.97 -33.75
C GLY A 458 9.91 -21.92 -32.74
N ASP A 459 11.02 -22.59 -33.07
CA ASP A 459 12.21 -22.67 -32.21
C ASP A 459 13.27 -21.61 -32.49
N GLY A 460 13.02 -20.71 -33.46
CA GLY A 460 13.90 -19.59 -33.78
C GLY A 460 14.01 -18.59 -32.61
N PRO A 461 15.18 -17.92 -32.44
CA PRO A 461 15.37 -16.90 -31.39
C PRO A 461 14.32 -15.77 -31.45
N GLU A 462 13.79 -15.45 -32.62
CA GLU A 462 12.72 -14.46 -32.84
C GLU A 462 11.38 -14.83 -32.18
N PHE A 463 11.17 -16.11 -31.87
CA PHE A 463 9.99 -16.62 -31.17
C PHE A 463 10.29 -16.99 -29.71
N ALA A 464 11.55 -17.35 -29.42
CA ALA A 464 11.95 -17.83 -28.11
C ALA A 464 12.49 -16.74 -27.17
N ASP A 465 13.06 -15.66 -27.69
CA ASP A 465 13.63 -14.58 -26.89
C ASP A 465 13.01 -13.22 -27.27
N MET A 466 12.89 -12.34 -26.28
CA MET A 466 12.57 -10.94 -26.54
C MET A 466 13.70 -10.31 -27.38
N PRO A 467 13.39 -9.44 -28.36
CA PRO A 467 14.41 -8.72 -29.12
C PRO A 467 15.18 -7.72 -28.26
N ASP A 468 16.47 -7.55 -28.54
CA ASP A 468 17.39 -6.68 -27.77
C ASP A 468 16.85 -5.26 -27.57
N ARG A 469 16.19 -4.70 -28.60
CA ARG A 469 15.58 -3.35 -28.54
C ARG A 469 14.62 -3.16 -27.37
N LEU A 470 13.85 -4.18 -26.98
CA LEU A 470 12.90 -4.06 -25.86
C LEU A 470 13.60 -4.03 -24.51
N TYR A 471 14.79 -4.63 -24.39
CA TYR A 471 15.61 -4.51 -23.18
C TYR A 471 16.19 -3.10 -23.06
N ASP A 472 16.59 -2.51 -24.19
CA ASP A 472 17.10 -1.13 -24.21
C ASP A 472 15.98 -0.15 -23.84
N GLU A 473 14.77 -0.31 -24.42
CA GLU A 473 13.59 0.46 -24.01
C GLU A 473 13.23 0.23 -22.53
N LEU A 474 13.31 -1.01 -22.03
CA LEU A 474 13.04 -1.30 -20.63
C LEU A 474 14.06 -0.63 -19.70
N LEU A 475 15.33 -0.55 -20.11
CA LEU A 475 16.38 0.17 -19.39
C LEU A 475 16.06 1.68 -19.30
N GLU A 476 15.60 2.28 -20.40
CA GLU A 476 15.14 3.69 -20.45
C GLU A 476 13.92 3.96 -19.56
N LEU A 477 13.07 2.94 -19.35
CA LEU A 477 11.88 3.04 -18.49
C LEU A 477 12.16 2.83 -16.99
N LEU A 478 13.33 2.33 -16.60
CA LEU A 478 13.65 2.08 -15.18
C LEU A 478 13.51 3.32 -14.26
N PRO A 479 13.86 4.57 -14.67
CA PRO A 479 13.65 5.76 -13.85
C PRO A 479 12.19 6.01 -13.43
N THR A 480 11.23 5.52 -14.23
CA THR A 480 9.78 5.67 -13.97
C THR A 480 9.11 4.35 -13.57
N THR A 481 9.85 3.24 -13.54
CA THR A 481 9.33 1.92 -13.19
C THR A 481 9.42 1.69 -11.68
N ARG A 482 8.26 1.71 -11.02
CA ARG A 482 8.12 1.42 -9.59
C ARG A 482 8.25 -0.08 -9.30
N MET A 483 7.80 -0.93 -10.21
CA MET A 483 7.87 -2.38 -10.06
C MET A 483 8.13 -3.06 -11.40
N LEU A 484 9.24 -3.78 -11.49
CA LEU A 484 9.57 -4.69 -12.58
C LEU A 484 9.32 -6.14 -12.14
N ALA A 485 8.25 -6.76 -12.64
CA ALA A 485 7.96 -8.16 -12.40
C ALA A 485 8.56 -9.01 -13.54
N VAL A 486 9.55 -9.82 -13.21
CA VAL A 486 10.23 -10.70 -14.16
C VAL A 486 9.75 -12.13 -13.98
N THR A 487 9.18 -12.69 -15.05
CA THR A 487 8.56 -14.03 -15.09
C THR A 487 8.61 -14.54 -16.53
N GLY A 488 8.07 -15.72 -16.83
CA GLY A 488 8.07 -16.31 -18.18
C GLY A 488 9.36 -17.06 -18.52
N GLY A 489 9.21 -18.22 -19.15
CA GLY A 489 10.29 -19.18 -19.33
C GLY A 489 11.02 -19.47 -18.02
N GLU A 490 12.35 -19.55 -18.10
CA GLU A 490 13.23 -19.31 -16.98
C GLU A 490 13.98 -17.99 -17.24
N PRO A 491 13.65 -16.90 -16.54
CA PRO A 491 14.21 -15.59 -16.84
C PRO A 491 15.73 -15.52 -16.79
N LEU A 492 16.36 -16.31 -15.92
CA LEU A 492 17.81 -16.34 -15.76
C LEU A 492 18.54 -17.03 -16.94
N MET A 493 17.81 -17.67 -17.87
CA MET A 493 18.37 -18.13 -19.14
C MET A 493 18.67 -16.98 -20.10
N SER A 494 17.92 -15.88 -20.03
CA SER A 494 18.16 -14.70 -20.86
C SER A 494 19.40 -13.95 -20.37
N ARG A 495 20.42 -13.88 -21.23
CA ARG A 495 21.63 -13.08 -20.98
C ARG A 495 21.27 -11.60 -20.80
N ARG A 496 20.44 -11.05 -21.70
CA ARG A 496 20.03 -9.64 -21.69
C ARG A 496 19.22 -9.30 -20.44
N MET A 497 18.38 -10.21 -19.96
CA MET A 497 17.67 -10.01 -18.69
C MET A 497 18.64 -9.96 -17.51
N ARG A 498 19.65 -10.83 -17.46
CA ARG A 498 20.69 -10.77 -16.41
C ARG A 498 21.48 -9.47 -16.46
N GLU A 499 21.83 -8.98 -17.64
CA GLU A 499 22.48 -7.68 -17.83
C GLU A 499 21.59 -6.52 -17.37
N LEU A 500 20.31 -6.52 -17.73
CA LEU A 500 19.36 -5.49 -17.30
C LEU A 500 19.16 -5.50 -15.78
N LEU A 501 19.00 -6.68 -15.16
CA LEU A 501 18.88 -6.79 -13.70
C LEU A 501 20.14 -6.31 -12.99
N HIS A 502 21.32 -6.55 -13.58
CA HIS A 502 22.58 -6.00 -13.06
C HIS A 502 22.64 -4.47 -13.15
N GLU A 503 22.19 -3.90 -14.27
CA GLU A 503 22.11 -2.44 -14.45
C GLU A 503 21.04 -1.78 -13.59
N PHE A 504 19.97 -2.50 -13.23
CA PHE A 504 18.93 -2.03 -12.33
C PHE A 504 19.43 -1.97 -10.88
N ASP A 505 20.45 -1.15 -10.63
CA ASP A 505 21.10 -0.95 -9.35
C ASP A 505 20.25 -0.04 -8.45
N ALA A 506 19.98 -0.48 -7.22
CA ALA A 506 19.16 0.25 -6.25
C ALA A 506 19.69 1.65 -5.91
N THR A 507 20.98 1.93 -6.14
CA THR A 507 21.59 3.25 -5.97
C THR A 507 21.32 4.19 -7.14
N LYS A 508 21.19 3.64 -8.36
CA LYS A 508 20.82 4.40 -9.57
C LYS A 508 19.30 4.60 -9.64
N PHE A 509 18.54 3.59 -9.21
CA PHE A 509 17.08 3.54 -9.28
C PHE A 509 16.45 3.32 -7.89
N PRO A 510 16.54 4.29 -6.96
CA PRO A 510 16.11 4.12 -5.57
C PRO A 510 14.59 3.95 -5.42
N ASP A 511 13.80 4.42 -6.39
CA ASP A 511 12.34 4.26 -6.42
C ASP A 511 11.89 2.93 -7.02
N GLY A 512 12.81 2.22 -7.66
CA GLY A 512 12.55 0.95 -8.31
C GLY A 512 12.37 -0.22 -7.34
N ALA A 513 11.74 -1.25 -7.85
CA ALA A 513 11.66 -2.56 -7.22
C ALA A 513 11.57 -3.64 -8.29
N ALA A 514 12.04 -4.84 -7.97
CA ALA A 514 11.86 -6.00 -8.82
C ALA A 514 11.23 -7.17 -8.07
N THR A 515 10.50 -8.02 -8.80
CA THR A 515 10.20 -9.39 -8.38
C THR A 515 10.76 -10.35 -9.43
N LEU A 516 11.28 -11.48 -8.97
CA LEU A 516 11.81 -12.52 -9.86
C LEU A 516 11.10 -13.84 -9.58
N THR A 517 10.43 -14.38 -10.60
CA THR A 517 9.91 -15.75 -10.59
C THR A 517 10.88 -16.66 -11.34
N THR A 518 11.37 -17.71 -10.68
CA THR A 518 12.40 -18.61 -11.22
C THR A 518 12.18 -20.05 -10.74
N ASN A 519 12.63 -21.04 -11.50
CA ASN A 519 12.70 -22.44 -11.06
C ASN A 519 13.86 -22.70 -10.08
N GLY A 520 14.76 -21.71 -9.90
CA GLY A 520 15.84 -21.73 -8.92
C GLY A 520 17.09 -22.53 -9.32
N LEU A 521 17.11 -23.22 -10.46
CA LEU A 521 18.26 -24.03 -10.89
C LEU A 521 19.50 -23.19 -11.22
N LEU A 522 19.27 -21.97 -11.72
CA LEU A 522 20.31 -21.04 -12.15
C LEU A 522 20.74 -20.03 -11.08
N LEU A 523 20.14 -20.06 -9.88
CA LEU A 523 20.49 -19.21 -8.74
C LEU A 523 21.83 -19.60 -8.06
N GLY A 524 22.88 -19.78 -8.86
CA GLY A 524 24.24 -20.01 -8.37
C GLY A 524 24.92 -18.73 -7.89
N ARG A 525 26.11 -18.87 -7.29
CA ARG A 525 26.91 -17.74 -6.78
C ARG A 525 27.16 -16.61 -7.79
N PRO A 526 27.48 -16.88 -9.08
CA PRO A 526 27.69 -15.81 -10.05
C PRO A 526 26.44 -14.95 -10.24
N VAL A 527 25.27 -15.58 -10.42
CA VAL A 527 23.99 -14.88 -10.58
C VAL A 527 23.63 -14.08 -9.33
N LEU A 528 23.78 -14.66 -8.14
CA LEU A 528 23.49 -13.95 -6.88
C LEU A 528 24.39 -12.72 -6.68
N ARG A 529 25.66 -12.81 -7.09
CA ARG A 529 26.58 -11.66 -7.08
C ARG A 529 26.13 -10.58 -8.06
N ASP A 530 25.72 -10.96 -9.27
CA ASP A 530 25.29 -10.01 -10.29
C ASP A 530 24.00 -9.29 -9.88
N LEU A 531 23.11 -9.98 -9.15
CA LEU A 531 21.87 -9.45 -8.59
C LEU A 531 22.05 -8.69 -7.27
N ALA A 532 23.25 -8.66 -6.68
CA ALA A 532 23.46 -8.21 -5.29
C ALA A 532 23.02 -6.76 -5.04
N LYS A 533 23.04 -5.91 -6.08
CA LYS A 533 22.63 -4.50 -6.00
C LYS A 533 21.23 -4.24 -6.55
N THR A 534 20.58 -5.23 -7.16
CA THR A 534 19.25 -5.08 -7.73
C THR A 534 18.22 -4.89 -6.62
N PRO A 535 17.25 -3.95 -6.73
CA PRO A 535 16.23 -3.71 -5.71
C PRO A 535 15.13 -4.80 -5.73
N ILE A 536 15.51 -6.08 -5.74
CA ILE A 536 14.58 -7.21 -5.70
C ILE A 536 13.91 -7.22 -4.34
N GLN A 537 12.58 -7.17 -4.31
CA GLN A 537 11.76 -7.27 -3.11
C GLN A 537 11.33 -8.72 -2.83
N LEU A 538 11.11 -9.51 -3.88
CA LEU A 538 10.58 -10.86 -3.77
C LEU A 538 11.24 -11.80 -4.78
N PHE A 539 11.66 -12.96 -4.29
CA PHE A 539 11.96 -14.12 -5.12
C PHE A 539 10.85 -15.15 -4.97
N TYR A 540 10.17 -15.48 -6.07
CA TYR A 540 9.31 -16.66 -6.15
C TYR A 540 10.12 -17.80 -6.74
N VAL A 541 10.43 -18.81 -5.92
CA VAL A 541 11.17 -20.00 -6.36
C VAL A 541 10.20 -21.17 -6.49
N SER A 542 9.97 -21.62 -7.72
CA SER A 542 9.08 -22.75 -8.02
C SER A 542 9.78 -24.07 -7.69
N LEU A 543 9.32 -24.73 -6.62
CA LEU A 543 9.93 -25.99 -6.14
C LEU A 543 9.05 -27.21 -6.46
N ASN A 544 7.75 -27.14 -6.18
CA ASN A 544 6.72 -28.15 -6.53
C ASN A 544 6.99 -29.61 -6.10
N ALA A 545 7.95 -29.85 -5.20
CA ALA A 545 8.35 -31.19 -4.72
C ALA A 545 9.11 -31.08 -3.38
N VAL A 546 9.26 -32.20 -2.66
CA VAL A 546 10.07 -32.31 -1.42
C VAL A 546 11.24 -33.29 -1.50
N ASP A 547 11.44 -33.91 -2.66
CA ASP A 547 12.53 -34.84 -2.94
C ASP A 547 12.88 -34.81 -4.45
N ASP A 548 14.00 -35.44 -4.80
CA ASP A 548 14.50 -35.45 -6.18
C ASP A 548 13.62 -36.30 -7.12
N GLU A 549 12.95 -37.34 -6.62
CA GLU A 549 12.08 -38.22 -7.42
C GLU A 549 10.85 -37.45 -7.91
N MET A 550 10.12 -36.82 -6.99
CA MET A 550 8.97 -35.99 -7.33
C MET A 550 9.38 -34.77 -8.14
N TYR A 551 10.52 -34.15 -7.85
CA TYR A 551 11.01 -33.03 -8.66
C TYR A 551 11.31 -33.46 -10.09
N GLU A 552 11.99 -34.59 -10.29
CA GLU A 552 12.29 -35.13 -11.63
C GLU A 552 10.99 -35.41 -12.39
N LEU A 553 10.00 -36.02 -11.75
CA LEU A 553 8.67 -36.23 -12.33
C LEU A 553 8.01 -34.91 -12.74
N VAL A 554 7.88 -33.97 -11.80
CA VAL A 554 7.14 -32.72 -11.99
C VAL A 554 7.82 -31.77 -12.98
N SER A 555 9.16 -31.73 -12.98
CA SER A 555 9.98 -30.87 -13.84
C SER A 555 10.17 -31.41 -15.27
N GLY A 556 9.73 -32.64 -15.55
CA GLY A 556 9.90 -33.27 -16.86
C GLY A 556 11.31 -33.83 -17.10
N GLY A 557 11.98 -34.33 -16.06
CA GLY A 557 13.23 -35.10 -16.20
C GLY A 557 14.49 -34.45 -15.62
N THR A 558 14.37 -33.42 -14.77
CA THR A 558 15.55 -32.77 -14.17
C THR A 558 16.11 -33.56 -13.00
N LYS A 559 17.10 -34.40 -13.28
CA LYS A 559 17.80 -35.23 -12.28
C LYS A 559 18.45 -34.40 -11.18
N ARG A 560 18.29 -34.82 -9.93
CA ARG A 560 18.84 -34.15 -8.73
C ARG A 560 18.45 -32.67 -8.61
N GLY A 561 17.33 -32.29 -9.23
CA GLY A 561 16.89 -30.91 -9.33
C GLY A 561 16.47 -30.33 -7.98
N PHE A 562 15.74 -31.09 -7.16
CA PHE A 562 15.33 -30.65 -5.81
C PHE A 562 16.55 -30.33 -4.95
N THR A 563 17.49 -31.27 -4.86
CA THR A 563 18.72 -31.10 -4.07
C THR A 563 19.48 -29.84 -4.51
N LYS A 564 19.59 -29.61 -5.83
CA LYS A 564 20.26 -28.43 -6.37
C LYS A 564 19.53 -27.13 -6.06
N VAL A 565 18.21 -27.09 -6.27
CA VAL A 565 17.40 -25.90 -6.00
C VAL A 565 17.42 -25.55 -4.52
N VAL A 566 17.26 -26.52 -3.61
CA VAL A 566 17.34 -26.28 -2.15
C VAL A 566 18.71 -25.73 -1.76
N ALA A 567 19.80 -26.25 -2.33
CA ALA A 567 21.14 -25.70 -2.10
C ALA A 567 21.28 -24.26 -2.60
N ASN A 568 20.66 -23.91 -3.73
CA ASN A 568 20.63 -22.54 -4.23
C ASN A 568 19.75 -21.61 -3.38
N VAL A 569 18.60 -22.09 -2.90
CA VAL A 569 17.72 -21.33 -2.00
C VAL A 569 18.45 -20.98 -0.70
N LYS A 570 19.21 -21.91 -0.11
CA LYS A 570 20.03 -21.63 1.08
C LYS A 570 21.03 -20.49 0.82
N ARG A 571 21.74 -20.52 -0.31
CA ARG A 571 22.66 -19.44 -0.71
C ARG A 571 21.94 -18.12 -0.98
N LEU A 572 20.75 -18.18 -1.58
CA LEU A 572 19.92 -17.02 -1.81
C LEU A 572 19.51 -16.38 -0.48
N LEU A 573 19.11 -17.18 0.51
CA LEU A 573 18.77 -16.68 1.86
C LEU A 573 19.95 -15.97 2.53
N GLU A 574 21.16 -16.54 2.43
CA GLU A 574 22.40 -15.90 2.91
C GLU A 574 22.66 -14.56 2.20
N ALA A 575 22.53 -14.53 0.87
CA ALA A 575 22.74 -13.32 0.07
C ALA A 575 21.65 -12.25 0.29
N ALA A 576 20.40 -12.65 0.46
CA ALA A 576 19.24 -11.77 0.57
C ALA A 576 19.37 -10.79 1.75
N VAL A 577 19.99 -11.20 2.86
CA VAL A 577 20.22 -10.32 4.02
C VAL A 577 21.08 -9.10 3.67
N LEU A 578 21.98 -9.24 2.69
CA LEU A 578 22.91 -8.21 2.24
C LEU A 578 22.40 -7.40 1.05
N MET A 579 21.29 -7.79 0.43
CA MET A 579 20.72 -7.08 -0.72
C MET A 579 19.95 -5.81 -0.27
N PRO A 580 19.90 -4.75 -1.10
CA PRO A 580 19.34 -3.45 -0.73
C PRO A 580 17.90 -3.49 -0.18
N SER A 581 17.06 -4.36 -0.73
CA SER A 581 15.65 -4.46 -0.33
C SER A 581 15.36 -5.63 0.62
N ARG A 582 16.39 -6.38 1.05
CA ARG A 582 16.28 -7.58 1.88
C ARG A 582 15.13 -8.49 1.43
N PRO A 583 15.18 -9.01 0.19
CA PRO A 583 14.04 -9.66 -0.43
C PRO A 583 13.52 -10.83 0.40
N SER A 584 12.20 -10.97 0.45
CA SER A 584 11.62 -12.22 0.96
C SER A 584 11.74 -13.30 -0.10
N VAL A 585 12.10 -14.51 0.33
CA VAL A 585 12.14 -15.71 -0.52
C VAL A 585 10.88 -16.52 -0.26
N ILE A 586 10.12 -16.76 -1.33
CA ILE A 586 8.84 -17.46 -1.30
C ILE A 586 8.95 -18.73 -2.13
N LEU A 587 8.83 -19.89 -1.47
CA LEU A 587 8.74 -21.17 -2.18
C LEU A 587 7.33 -21.34 -2.73
N SER A 588 7.23 -21.60 -4.04
CA SER A 588 5.96 -21.80 -4.72
C SER A 588 5.69 -23.28 -4.95
N PHE A 589 4.46 -23.70 -4.68
CA PHE A 589 3.98 -25.06 -4.85
C PHE A 589 2.64 -25.05 -5.59
N VAL A 590 2.64 -25.55 -6.82
CA VAL A 590 1.43 -25.83 -7.57
C VAL A 590 0.91 -27.19 -7.10
N VAL A 591 -0.33 -27.21 -6.62
CA VAL A 591 -0.98 -28.44 -6.14
C VAL A 591 -1.56 -29.18 -7.34
N GLN A 592 -1.01 -30.36 -7.59
CA GLN A 592 -1.29 -31.19 -8.75
C GLN A 592 -1.61 -32.62 -8.32
N ARG A 593 -2.19 -33.41 -9.24
CA ARG A 593 -2.46 -34.83 -9.04
C ARG A 593 -1.20 -35.60 -8.61
N SER A 594 -0.05 -35.30 -9.19
CA SER A 594 1.18 -36.03 -8.89
C SER A 594 1.78 -35.71 -7.51
N ASN A 595 1.59 -34.50 -6.98
CA ASN A 595 2.37 -34.00 -5.84
C ASN A 595 1.55 -33.58 -4.61
N TRP A 596 0.21 -33.56 -4.65
CA TRP A 596 -0.60 -33.00 -3.56
C TRP A 596 -0.31 -33.64 -2.20
N MET A 597 0.00 -34.94 -2.14
CA MET A 597 0.37 -35.64 -0.91
C MET A 597 1.64 -35.10 -0.25
N GLN A 598 2.52 -34.41 -1.00
CA GLN A 598 3.73 -33.79 -0.48
C GLN A 598 3.48 -32.43 0.18
N LEU A 599 2.27 -31.88 0.11
CA LEU A 599 1.97 -30.55 0.64
C LEU A 599 2.34 -30.40 2.13
N PRO A 600 2.04 -31.35 3.06
CA PRO A 600 2.45 -31.21 4.46
C PRO A 600 3.98 -31.11 4.61
N ALA A 601 4.72 -32.01 3.94
CA ALA A 601 6.18 -32.02 3.97
C ALA A 601 6.79 -30.77 3.32
N PHE A 602 6.14 -30.21 2.30
CA PHE A 602 6.57 -28.97 1.65
C PHE A 602 6.48 -27.78 2.60
N LEU A 603 5.39 -27.69 3.37
CA LEU A 603 5.22 -26.65 4.39
C LEU A 603 6.28 -26.79 5.50
N ASP A 604 6.55 -28.02 5.94
CA ASP A 604 7.59 -28.29 6.95
C ASP A 604 8.98 -27.91 6.42
N LEU A 605 9.30 -28.24 5.17
CA LEU A 605 10.54 -27.83 4.50
C LEU A 605 10.68 -26.31 4.42
N ALA A 606 9.65 -25.62 3.91
CA ALA A 606 9.68 -24.17 3.77
C ALA A 606 9.85 -23.47 5.13
N ASN A 607 9.16 -23.98 6.16
CA ASN A 607 9.27 -23.46 7.52
C ASN A 607 10.69 -23.70 8.09
N SER A 608 11.28 -24.88 7.85
CA SER A 608 12.65 -25.19 8.28
C SER A 608 13.71 -24.30 7.62
N LEU A 609 13.46 -23.83 6.39
CA LEU A 609 14.34 -22.93 5.65
C LEU A 609 14.11 -21.45 6.02
N GLY A 610 13.04 -21.13 6.74
CA GLY A 610 12.66 -19.75 7.07
C GLY A 610 12.10 -18.96 5.86
N THR A 611 11.55 -19.65 4.86
CA THR A 611 10.95 -19.01 3.67
C THR A 611 9.47 -18.72 3.86
N GLY A 612 8.88 -17.86 3.04
CA GLY A 612 7.42 -17.85 2.84
C GLY A 612 6.98 -18.97 1.91
N VAL A 613 5.66 -19.18 1.81
CA VAL A 613 5.05 -20.12 0.84
C VAL A 613 4.06 -19.40 -0.06
N ARG A 614 3.90 -19.92 -1.27
CA ARG A 614 2.81 -19.56 -2.19
C ARG A 614 2.20 -20.85 -2.71
N LEU A 615 0.93 -21.10 -2.36
CA LEU A 615 0.21 -22.28 -2.78
C LEU A 615 -0.69 -21.92 -3.96
N LEU A 616 -0.48 -22.58 -5.08
CA LEU A 616 -1.20 -22.31 -6.32
C LEU A 616 -2.07 -23.53 -6.66
N PRO A 617 -3.38 -23.35 -6.88
CA PRO A 617 -4.15 -24.40 -7.52
C PRO A 617 -3.65 -24.54 -8.97
N ILE A 618 -3.60 -25.77 -9.49
CA ILE A 618 -3.27 -25.98 -10.89
C ILE A 618 -4.34 -25.36 -11.80
N GLU A 619 -3.89 -24.51 -12.73
CA GLU A 619 -4.73 -23.95 -13.80
C GLU A 619 -4.71 -24.86 -15.03
N ARG A 620 -5.86 -25.01 -15.71
CA ARG A 620 -6.06 -25.97 -16.81
C ARG A 620 -5.77 -27.41 -16.40
N ASP A 621 -6.00 -28.35 -17.32
CA ASP A 621 -5.60 -29.74 -17.14
C ASP A 621 -4.48 -30.10 -18.11
N ARG A 622 -3.25 -30.03 -17.60
CA ARG A 622 -2.04 -30.26 -18.37
C ARG A 622 -1.49 -31.62 -17.98
N LEU A 623 -1.40 -32.52 -18.95
CA LEU A 623 -0.94 -33.91 -18.75
C LEU A 623 -1.74 -34.66 -17.66
N GLY A 624 -3.02 -34.34 -17.46
CA GLY A 624 -3.89 -34.99 -16.47
C GLY A 624 -3.61 -34.57 -15.01
N GLU A 625 -2.87 -33.48 -14.81
CA GLU A 625 -2.43 -33.04 -13.48
C GLU A 625 -3.51 -32.29 -12.68
N SER A 626 -4.66 -31.96 -13.28
CA SER A 626 -5.70 -31.25 -12.55
C SER A 626 -6.27 -32.08 -11.40
N ILE A 627 -6.28 -31.50 -10.20
CA ILE A 627 -6.97 -32.05 -9.03
C ILE A 627 -8.48 -31.76 -9.06
N PHE A 628 -8.94 -30.90 -9.97
CA PHE A 628 -10.32 -30.42 -10.03
C PHE A 628 -11.20 -31.21 -11.01
N THR A 629 -10.64 -32.18 -11.74
CA THR A 629 -11.38 -32.93 -12.76
C THR A 629 -12.17 -34.11 -12.21
N GLU A 630 -11.93 -34.50 -10.97
CA GLU A 630 -12.59 -35.64 -10.32
C GLU A 630 -12.96 -35.30 -8.88
N GLU A 631 -14.26 -35.46 -8.54
CA GLU A 631 -14.75 -35.21 -7.18
C GLU A 631 -14.02 -36.05 -6.13
N ALA A 632 -13.82 -37.34 -6.42
CA ALA A 632 -13.18 -38.27 -5.48
C ALA A 632 -11.75 -37.81 -5.12
N LEU A 633 -10.95 -37.39 -6.12
CA LEU A 633 -9.62 -36.86 -5.89
C LEU A 633 -9.68 -35.55 -5.10
N LEU A 634 -10.57 -34.63 -5.47
CA LEU A 634 -10.67 -33.34 -4.78
C LEU A 634 -11.06 -33.50 -3.31
N ARG A 635 -11.94 -34.48 -2.99
CA ARG A 635 -12.26 -34.87 -1.61
C ARG A 635 -11.06 -35.44 -0.87
N GLN A 636 -10.23 -36.27 -1.53
CA GLN A 636 -8.99 -36.77 -0.92
C GLN A 636 -8.01 -35.64 -0.60
N VAL A 637 -7.84 -34.67 -1.52
CA VAL A 637 -7.00 -33.49 -1.28
C VAL A 637 -7.54 -32.68 -0.11
N LEU A 638 -8.85 -32.43 -0.05
CA LEU A 638 -9.48 -31.74 1.08
C LEU A 638 -9.23 -32.48 2.40
N THR A 639 -9.45 -33.80 2.44
CA THR A 639 -9.21 -34.61 3.64
C THR A 639 -7.76 -34.54 4.08
N MET A 640 -6.78 -34.61 3.16
CA MET A 640 -5.37 -34.45 3.53
C MET A 640 -5.09 -33.05 4.10
N ILE A 641 -5.63 -31.99 3.51
CA ILE A 641 -5.44 -30.65 4.08
C ILE A 641 -6.05 -30.58 5.49
N GLN A 642 -7.25 -31.13 5.70
CA GLN A 642 -7.93 -31.10 6.99
C GLN A 642 -7.23 -31.93 8.07
N VAL A 643 -6.79 -33.14 7.72
CA VAL A 643 -6.21 -34.10 8.67
C VAL A 643 -4.73 -33.84 8.89
N GLU A 644 -4.01 -33.43 7.85
CA GLU A 644 -2.56 -33.27 7.90
C GLU A 644 -2.14 -31.80 7.96
N VAL A 645 -2.64 -30.93 7.10
CA VAL A 645 -2.13 -29.54 7.07
C VAL A 645 -2.68 -28.70 8.22
N LEU A 646 -4.00 -28.69 8.44
CA LEU A 646 -4.65 -27.81 9.42
C LEU A 646 -4.10 -27.95 10.85
N PRO A 647 -3.85 -29.16 11.39
CA PRO A 647 -3.31 -29.30 12.75
C PRO A 647 -1.89 -28.72 12.91
N ARG A 648 -1.13 -28.57 11.81
CA ARG A 648 0.23 -28.03 11.81
C ARG A 648 0.25 -26.49 11.79
N LEU A 649 -0.75 -25.87 11.17
CA LEU A 649 -0.81 -24.41 10.94
C LEU A 649 -0.70 -23.52 12.18
N PRO A 650 -1.24 -23.86 13.38
CA PRO A 650 -1.10 -23.04 14.58
C PRO A 650 0.35 -22.79 15.02
N LYS A 651 1.29 -23.65 14.63
CA LYS A 651 2.71 -23.51 14.91
C LYS A 651 3.49 -22.84 13.78
N MET A 652 2.85 -22.57 12.63
CA MET A 652 3.46 -21.98 11.45
C MET A 652 3.20 -20.46 11.36
N PRO A 653 4.03 -19.71 10.60
CA PRO A 653 3.83 -18.28 10.36
C PRO A 653 2.48 -17.96 9.72
N TRP A 654 1.95 -16.76 9.97
CA TRP A 654 0.62 -16.35 9.49
C TRP A 654 0.44 -16.49 7.96
N GLY A 655 1.48 -16.18 7.17
CA GLY A 655 1.42 -16.30 5.71
C GLY A 655 1.07 -17.70 5.21
N TYR A 656 1.50 -18.74 5.93
CA TYR A 656 1.20 -20.14 5.59
C TYR A 656 -0.30 -20.42 5.76
N ARG A 657 -0.88 -19.92 6.86
CA ARG A 657 -2.31 -20.05 7.14
C ARG A 657 -3.15 -19.37 6.07
N ASN A 658 -2.74 -18.17 5.68
CA ASN A 658 -3.42 -17.39 4.65
C ASN A 658 -3.41 -18.11 3.29
N GLU A 659 -2.27 -18.66 2.87
CA GLU A 659 -2.18 -19.39 1.60
C GLU A 659 -2.95 -20.72 1.63
N THR A 660 -2.89 -21.47 2.74
CA THR A 660 -3.70 -22.70 2.89
C THR A 660 -5.19 -22.38 2.88
N GLN A 661 -5.62 -21.31 3.54
CA GLN A 661 -7.04 -20.91 3.55
C GLN A 661 -7.55 -20.52 2.15
N LYS A 662 -6.73 -19.83 1.35
CA LYS A 662 -7.07 -19.51 -0.05
C LYS A 662 -7.26 -20.79 -0.87
N LEU A 663 -6.35 -21.75 -0.75
CA LEU A 663 -6.45 -23.03 -1.43
C LEU A 663 -7.70 -23.81 -1.00
N LEU A 664 -7.97 -23.88 0.31
CA LEU A 664 -9.18 -24.51 0.87
C LEU A 664 -10.45 -23.87 0.31
N SER A 665 -10.53 -22.54 0.31
CA SER A 665 -11.69 -21.81 -0.21
C SER A 665 -11.98 -22.16 -1.68
N VAL A 666 -10.94 -22.31 -2.51
CA VAL A 666 -11.11 -22.76 -3.90
C VAL A 666 -11.63 -24.20 -3.96
N ILE A 667 -11.05 -25.11 -3.18
CA ILE A 667 -11.42 -26.53 -3.14
C ILE A 667 -12.87 -26.71 -2.66
N GLU A 668 -13.22 -26.12 -1.51
CA GLU A 668 -14.54 -26.19 -0.89
C GLU A 668 -15.61 -25.58 -1.81
N GLY A 669 -15.35 -24.41 -2.39
CA GLY A 669 -16.28 -23.77 -3.30
C GLY A 669 -16.50 -24.56 -4.59
N ARG A 670 -15.53 -25.37 -5.04
CA ARG A 670 -15.71 -26.30 -6.18
C ARG A 670 -16.56 -27.50 -5.81
N LEU A 671 -16.35 -28.08 -4.63
CA LEU A 671 -17.14 -29.19 -4.08
C LEU A 671 -18.60 -28.80 -3.88
N GLU A 672 -18.84 -27.62 -3.29
CA GLU A 672 -20.19 -27.09 -3.06
C GLU A 672 -20.95 -26.89 -4.38
N ARG A 673 -20.29 -26.34 -5.41
CA ARG A 673 -20.88 -26.08 -6.72
C ARG A 673 -20.88 -27.28 -7.66
N GLN A 674 -20.25 -28.40 -7.26
CA GLN A 674 -20.11 -29.62 -8.07
C GLN A 674 -19.48 -29.36 -9.46
N ILE A 675 -18.42 -28.55 -9.51
CA ILE A 675 -17.75 -28.18 -10.78
C ILE A 675 -16.46 -28.98 -10.97
N TRP A 676 -16.45 -29.84 -12.00
CA TRP A 676 -15.35 -30.77 -12.30
C TRP A 676 -14.57 -30.43 -13.58
N THR A 677 -14.67 -29.20 -14.06
CA THR A 677 -13.85 -28.73 -15.19
C THR A 677 -12.50 -28.20 -14.69
N PRO A 678 -11.44 -28.16 -15.51
CA PRO A 678 -10.19 -27.53 -15.10
C PRO A 678 -10.39 -26.04 -14.74
N LEU A 679 -9.51 -25.49 -13.88
CA LEU A 679 -9.52 -24.06 -13.52
C LEU A 679 -9.17 -23.16 -14.70
#